data_AF-A0A0R1Z4I5-F1
#
_entry.id   AF-A0A0R1Z4I5-F1
#
_cell.length_a   1.000
_cell.length_b   1.000
_cell.length_c   1.000
_cell.angle_alpha   90.00
_cell.angle_beta   90.00
_cell.angle_gamma   90.00
#
_symmetry.space_group_name_H-M   'P 1'
#
loop_
_entity.id
_entity.type
_entity.pdbx_description
1 polymer ?
#
loop_
_entity_poly.entity_id
_entity_poly.type
_entity_poly.pdbx_seq_one_letter_code
_entity_poly.pdbx_strand_id
1 'polypeptide(L)'
;MVTGTIAIIAVFFGLGAMHASAADVENMVPRTDEFNISKVSPLQYTYVHVGLDKLGAKAWKGADYAAAIPDDAKGIDPQTGNLYLSEWMPDNMFEYFIWQTAFSDKYKTADDFFYNFTKNDMKSLTSLSSDRDKQNAGTYDNPKASQYYMALMSMQSLEGLQYASQLASIHLSPDATVSAATFKTAAKNGNLWDIDALKNLNELETVMIQMFSVNDISSLANKPKLSSISLHYNQIADLSPLATNKGNKGLSLTSGFNYQHILLQPITLRGNKTTAAETSFTTPSFIIKDLESANLPVKPFDVKAEKSNYPSLYPSTSDAGNIDPITLTWTNFLPDQTNLYGSLSSHWTDPNSDFEGWIMVPYQFNETAGNVFVNYQLLQPNGNQLQLAPTSTMSGNVGTNYDILNNPSTNYTLNKLFVEDKLKGIGIFDGTGRYADFKANNGKANSVGQAGTYTEQPQTRTIVFASDSSTVTINYEDEAGNQLQAPTSVTGNTNTDFALPTIPETITKDDVVYTLKGLKDGQTVPAKFDFVDESLTYIYQVKPTEAKPVTVKYVDKDNMPHEIGPQKIITGKLGETYNVNDDYKLAIPGYTFAGISGNATGTFEDTAQTVYMQYTKNPAQPKSVTIRYVDIDNMPHEIGPEKVITGKIGDPYNATEAQYKLNIDGYTFKDIQGPATGQISESGQTVYYRYKRDQAKNEAKPVTIRYVDANNMPHEIGPQRTVAGAMGDRYDVTAGQYKLSINGYTFKDIQGEATGTFGDVGHTVYYRYTKDQAPTPPTPVNPPVNPVTPKPVPKPDPSPTPQPQPETAVKETTESAAIAKKGEAVYALKKIYLYQHADFKKGERLAGYAKKPRINRPMFVVTDYAKSKNGALRYVVKDVNHHAKSDGMKGYITAQYAYVRPVYYHSKHQTLTVINPTGVNEYTNKNLTGKIKNFKQGTQLKVKGFVKHNLTTRYLLSNGHYITGNRKLVMAGKHTQPTKIKVKKSIYLYKNVDFGKRLKHIKKGTILKVKKWDYSYQYSTTTFGAKRYLVAGGYVTANTHFVKVIN
;
A
#
# COMPACT_ATOMS: atom_id res chain seq x y z
N MET A 1 -36.01 10.85 54.82
CA MET A 1 -34.83 11.68 54.49
C MET A 1 -33.77 10.80 53.85
N VAL A 2 -32.91 11.43 53.05
CA VAL A 2 -31.75 10.90 52.31
C VAL A 2 -32.05 10.45 50.88
N THR A 3 -31.98 11.44 49.99
CA THR A 3 -31.83 11.39 48.55
C THR A 3 -30.39 10.99 48.19
N GLY A 4 -30.22 9.90 47.43
CA GLY A 4 -28.95 9.46 46.88
C GLY A 4 -28.86 9.80 45.39
N THR A 5 -28.02 10.78 45.06
CA THR A 5 -27.73 11.26 43.71
C THR A 5 -26.84 10.25 42.99
N ILE A 6 -27.35 9.60 41.93
CA ILE A 6 -26.55 8.78 41.02
C ILE A 6 -25.92 9.73 39.98
N ALA A 7 -24.60 9.90 40.06
CA ALA A 7 -23.82 10.59 39.05
C ALA A 7 -23.71 9.69 37.80
N ILE A 8 -24.42 10.08 36.74
CA ILE A 8 -24.29 9.47 35.41
C ILE A 8 -23.00 9.99 34.79
N ILE A 9 -21.98 9.12 34.71
CA ILE A 9 -20.76 9.36 33.92
C ILE A 9 -21.15 9.21 32.45
N ALA A 10 -21.36 10.33 31.77
CA ALA A 10 -21.52 10.37 30.32
C ALA A 10 -20.18 10.05 29.65
N VAL A 11 -20.10 8.87 29.03
CA VAL A 11 -18.95 8.45 28.22
C VAL A 11 -19.09 9.11 26.85
N PHE A 12 -18.32 10.18 26.62
CA PHE A 12 -18.20 10.85 25.32
C PHE A 12 -17.52 9.93 24.30
N PHE A 13 -18.29 9.37 23.37
CA PHE A 13 -17.80 8.76 22.14
C PHE A 13 -18.32 9.57 20.94
N GLY A 14 -17.40 10.09 20.11
CA GLY A 14 -17.74 10.72 18.83
C GLY A 14 -17.09 12.08 18.58
N LEU A 15 -15.77 12.18 18.69
CA LEU A 15 -15.03 13.42 18.44
C LEU A 15 -14.81 13.63 16.93
N GLY A 16 -15.74 14.36 16.31
CA GLY A 16 -15.54 15.12 15.07
C GLY A 16 -15.29 16.61 15.30
N ALA A 17 -15.45 17.08 16.53
CA ALA A 17 -14.91 18.35 17.01
C ALA A 17 -14.37 18.11 18.43
N MET A 18 -13.08 17.74 18.54
CA MET A 18 -12.36 18.07 19.77
C MET A 18 -12.45 19.58 19.88
N HIS A 19 -12.91 20.10 21.01
CA HIS A 19 -12.72 21.49 21.36
C HIS A 19 -11.20 21.71 21.37
N ALA A 20 -10.65 22.13 20.22
CA ALA A 20 -9.25 22.47 20.11
C ALA A 20 -9.06 23.66 21.04
N SER A 21 -8.21 23.47 22.05
CA SER A 21 -7.88 24.53 22.98
C SER A 21 -6.91 25.50 22.31
N ALA A 22 -6.74 26.70 22.87
CA ALA A 22 -5.71 27.64 22.40
C ALA A 22 -4.29 27.03 22.40
N ALA A 23 -4.05 25.92 23.11
CA ALA A 23 -2.78 25.20 23.11
C ALA A 23 -2.58 24.26 21.90
N ASP A 24 -3.62 23.99 21.11
CA ASP A 24 -3.63 23.03 20.01
C ASP A 24 -3.45 23.67 18.63
N VAL A 25 -3.35 25.01 18.54
CA VAL A 25 -3.33 25.78 17.29
C VAL A 25 -2.00 26.50 17.03
N GLU A 26 -1.62 26.63 15.76
CA GLU A 26 -0.47 27.46 15.32
C GLU A 26 -0.96 28.85 14.85
N ASN A 27 -0.07 29.85 14.82
CA ASN A 27 -0.33 31.22 14.33
C ASN A 27 -1.52 31.94 15.04
N MET A 28 -1.58 31.82 16.37
CA MET A 28 -2.67 32.41 17.13
C MET A 28 -2.70 33.94 17.00
N VAL A 29 -3.84 34.48 16.60
CA VAL A 29 -4.13 35.91 16.54
C VAL A 29 -5.18 36.24 17.61
N PRO A 30 -4.91 37.17 18.53
CA PRO A 30 -5.85 37.52 19.59
C PRO A 30 -7.02 38.31 19.03
N ARG A 31 -8.19 38.15 19.66
CA ARG A 31 -9.38 38.95 19.42
C ARG A 31 -9.14 40.45 19.60
N THR A 32 -10.00 41.25 19.01
CA THR A 32 -10.09 42.69 19.27
C THR A 32 -11.31 43.04 20.12
N ASP A 33 -11.19 44.11 20.89
CA ASP A 33 -12.30 44.66 21.69
C ASP A 33 -13.18 45.64 20.87
N GLU A 34 -12.83 45.88 19.60
CA GLU A 34 -13.56 46.75 18.69
C GLU A 34 -14.68 45.99 17.99
N PHE A 35 -15.91 46.43 18.18
CA PHE A 35 -17.09 45.86 17.55
C PHE A 35 -17.74 46.93 16.66
N ASN A 36 -17.47 46.88 15.36
CA ASN A 36 -17.86 47.91 14.39
C ASN A 36 -18.77 47.40 13.26
N ILE A 37 -19.49 46.28 13.48
CA ILE A 37 -20.33 45.70 12.43
C ILE A 37 -21.73 46.34 12.48
N SER A 38 -22.12 46.94 11.35
CA SER A 38 -23.47 47.44 11.13
C SER A 38 -24.49 46.30 11.18
N LYS A 39 -25.55 46.49 11.97
CA LYS A 39 -26.61 45.50 12.23
C LYS A 39 -27.84 45.68 11.33
N VAL A 40 -27.83 46.71 10.48
CA VAL A 40 -29.03 47.27 9.84
C VAL A 40 -28.96 47.32 8.32
N SER A 41 -27.88 46.82 7.71
CA SER A 41 -27.77 46.69 6.26
C SER A 41 -27.44 45.24 5.91
N PRO A 42 -28.22 44.57 5.05
CA PRO A 42 -27.82 43.26 4.55
C PRO A 42 -26.49 43.43 3.84
N LEU A 43 -25.47 42.84 4.43
CA LEU A 43 -24.20 42.70 3.76
C LEU A 43 -24.41 41.70 2.61
N GLN A 44 -23.85 41.98 1.44
CA GLN A 44 -23.96 41.06 0.30
C GLN A 44 -23.26 39.75 0.67
N TYR A 45 -24.04 38.72 0.96
CA TYR A 45 -23.52 37.39 1.24
C TYR A 45 -23.05 36.75 -0.06
N THR A 46 -21.86 36.17 -0.04
CA THR A 46 -21.20 35.62 -1.23
C THR A 46 -21.91 34.44 -1.87
N TYR A 47 -22.91 33.89 -1.18
CA TYR A 47 -23.59 32.66 -1.58
C TYR A 47 -25.11 32.78 -1.43
N VAL A 48 -25.65 33.99 -1.42
CA VAL A 48 -27.11 34.20 -1.41
C VAL A 48 -27.46 35.10 -2.57
N HIS A 49 -27.69 34.48 -3.71
CA HIS A 49 -28.14 35.16 -4.91
C HIS A 49 -29.53 34.66 -5.29
N VAL A 50 -30.38 35.56 -5.78
CA VAL A 50 -31.70 35.18 -6.27
C VAL A 50 -31.57 34.59 -7.67
N GLY A 51 -32.33 33.54 -7.96
CA GLY A 51 -32.36 32.94 -9.30
C GLY A 51 -32.90 33.93 -10.35
N LEU A 52 -32.53 33.70 -11.61
CA LEU A 52 -32.96 34.53 -12.75
C LEU A 52 -34.50 34.61 -12.89
N ASP A 53 -35.22 33.57 -12.46
CA ASP A 53 -36.68 33.52 -12.40
C ASP A 53 -37.30 34.49 -11.38
N LYS A 54 -36.47 35.05 -10.48
CA LYS A 54 -36.88 36.05 -9.48
C LYS A 54 -36.46 37.47 -9.86
N LEU A 55 -35.69 37.65 -10.93
CA LEU A 55 -35.25 38.97 -11.38
C LEU A 55 -36.34 39.69 -12.17
N GLY A 56 -36.29 41.03 -12.14
CA GLY A 56 -37.08 41.89 -13.01
C GLY A 56 -38.58 41.58 -13.01
N ALA A 57 -39.15 41.44 -14.20
CA ALA A 57 -40.55 41.07 -14.41
C ALA A 57 -40.90 39.62 -14.04
N LYS A 58 -39.93 38.81 -13.57
CA LYS A 58 -40.06 37.36 -13.30
C LYS A 58 -40.50 36.58 -14.54
N ALA A 59 -40.03 37.03 -15.69
CA ALA A 59 -40.41 36.51 -17.01
C ALA A 59 -39.44 35.43 -17.54
N TRP A 60 -38.33 35.19 -16.84
CA TRP A 60 -37.36 34.15 -17.19
C TRP A 60 -37.95 32.74 -17.09
N LYS A 61 -37.85 31.97 -18.19
CA LYS A 61 -38.29 30.57 -18.26
C LYS A 61 -37.17 29.57 -18.53
N GLY A 62 -35.91 30.01 -18.46
CA GLY A 62 -34.73 29.20 -18.71
C GLY A 62 -34.04 29.51 -20.03
N ALA A 63 -32.76 29.11 -20.12
CA ALA A 63 -31.87 29.45 -21.23
C ALA A 63 -32.34 28.87 -22.57
N ASP A 64 -32.87 27.65 -22.60
CA ASP A 64 -33.39 27.03 -23.83
C ASP A 64 -34.61 27.78 -24.38
N TYR A 65 -35.51 28.22 -23.48
CA TYR A 65 -36.65 29.05 -23.85
C TYR A 65 -36.17 30.41 -24.38
N ALA A 66 -35.29 31.08 -23.63
CA ALA A 66 -34.75 32.38 -24.02
C ALA A 66 -34.03 32.30 -25.38
N ALA A 67 -33.26 31.24 -25.63
CA ALA A 67 -32.59 31.00 -26.92
C ALA A 67 -33.56 30.77 -28.07
N ALA A 68 -34.70 30.11 -27.82
CA ALA A 68 -35.72 29.82 -28.82
C ALA A 68 -36.55 31.06 -29.25
N ILE A 69 -36.56 32.14 -28.46
CA ILE A 69 -37.22 33.40 -28.85
C ILE A 69 -36.58 33.94 -30.16
N PRO A 70 -37.36 34.27 -31.20
CA PRO A 70 -36.82 34.80 -32.46
C PRO A 70 -35.95 36.04 -32.26
N ASP A 71 -34.88 36.17 -33.05
CA ASP A 71 -33.89 37.23 -32.88
C ASP A 71 -34.42 38.65 -33.14
N ASP A 72 -35.52 38.77 -33.87
CA ASP A 72 -36.23 40.01 -34.20
C ASP A 72 -37.50 40.23 -33.36
N ALA A 73 -37.80 39.34 -32.42
CA ALA A 73 -38.96 39.46 -31.54
C ALA A 73 -38.86 40.73 -30.66
N LYS A 74 -39.97 41.49 -30.62
CA LYS A 74 -40.11 42.73 -29.88
C LYS A 74 -41.55 42.95 -29.45
N GLY A 75 -41.78 43.86 -28.52
CA GLY A 75 -43.08 44.11 -27.91
C GLY A 75 -43.44 43.02 -26.90
N ILE A 76 -44.73 42.70 -26.82
CA ILE A 76 -45.28 41.74 -25.84
C ILE A 76 -45.36 40.36 -26.48
N ASP A 77 -44.86 39.34 -25.79
CA ASP A 77 -45.09 37.94 -26.16
C ASP A 77 -46.58 37.59 -25.96
N PRO A 78 -47.32 37.25 -27.04
CA PRO A 78 -48.72 36.89 -26.93
C PRO A 78 -48.96 35.62 -26.10
N GLN A 79 -47.96 34.77 -25.88
CA GLN A 79 -48.09 33.55 -25.08
C GLN A 79 -48.05 33.82 -23.58
N THR A 80 -47.35 34.85 -23.15
CA THR A 80 -47.01 35.06 -21.74
C THR A 80 -47.51 36.37 -21.19
N GLY A 81 -47.79 37.35 -22.06
CA GLY A 81 -48.15 38.71 -21.69
C GLY A 81 -46.97 39.56 -21.20
N ASN A 82 -45.74 39.03 -21.23
CA ASN A 82 -44.53 39.76 -20.85
C ASN A 82 -43.87 40.42 -22.07
N LEU A 83 -43.02 41.42 -21.84
CA LEU A 83 -42.14 41.93 -22.90
C LEU A 83 -41.17 40.82 -23.32
N TYR A 84 -40.98 40.64 -24.64
CA TYR A 84 -39.98 39.70 -25.16
C TYR A 84 -38.60 39.99 -24.57
N LEU A 85 -38.21 41.27 -24.43
CA LEU A 85 -36.95 41.69 -23.82
C LEU A 85 -36.71 41.02 -22.46
N SER A 86 -37.68 41.13 -21.55
CA SER A 86 -37.54 40.62 -20.19
C SER A 86 -37.56 39.09 -20.09
N GLU A 87 -37.94 38.39 -21.16
CA GLU A 87 -37.89 36.93 -21.21
C GLU A 87 -36.52 36.37 -21.60
N TRP A 88 -35.71 37.14 -22.34
CA TRP A 88 -34.33 36.76 -22.69
C TRP A 88 -33.23 37.63 -22.06
N MET A 89 -33.60 38.76 -21.42
CA MET A 89 -32.75 39.62 -20.59
C MET A 89 -33.49 39.95 -19.28
N PRO A 90 -33.54 39.03 -18.31
CA PRO A 90 -34.48 39.10 -17.19
C PRO A 90 -34.16 40.13 -16.10
N ASP A 91 -33.00 40.78 -16.16
CA ASP A 91 -32.60 41.79 -15.19
C ASP A 91 -32.94 43.21 -15.69
N ASN A 92 -34.03 43.78 -15.19
CA ASN A 92 -34.47 45.13 -15.56
C ASN A 92 -33.43 46.23 -15.27
N MET A 93 -32.53 46.02 -14.31
CA MET A 93 -31.45 46.99 -14.05
C MET A 93 -30.36 46.87 -15.11
N PHE A 94 -30.09 45.66 -15.61
CA PHE A 94 -29.22 45.44 -16.75
C PHE A 94 -29.84 45.98 -18.05
N GLU A 95 -31.15 45.75 -18.28
CA GLU A 95 -31.89 46.34 -19.42
C GLU A 95 -31.75 47.87 -19.44
N TYR A 96 -31.97 48.54 -18.31
CA TYR A 96 -31.82 49.99 -18.20
C TYR A 96 -30.37 50.45 -18.39
N PHE A 97 -29.42 49.73 -17.79
CA PHE A 97 -27.98 50.04 -17.89
C PHE A 97 -27.50 49.94 -19.34
N ILE A 98 -27.82 48.86 -20.06
CA ILE A 98 -27.35 48.65 -21.43
C ILE A 98 -27.98 49.66 -22.39
N TRP A 99 -29.25 50.02 -22.19
CA TRP A 99 -29.89 51.10 -22.93
C TRP A 99 -29.10 52.41 -22.80
N GLN A 100 -28.89 52.87 -21.57
CA GLN A 100 -28.19 54.13 -21.31
C GLN A 100 -26.73 54.12 -21.79
N THR A 101 -26.04 52.98 -21.66
CA THR A 101 -24.63 52.84 -22.03
C THR A 101 -24.42 52.80 -23.53
N ALA A 102 -25.23 52.01 -24.26
CA ALA A 102 -24.92 51.62 -25.63
C ALA A 102 -26.01 51.92 -26.67
N PHE A 103 -27.26 52.12 -26.27
CA PHE A 103 -28.39 52.15 -27.21
C PHE A 103 -29.30 53.38 -27.09
N SER A 104 -28.99 54.34 -26.21
CA SER A 104 -29.76 55.59 -26.02
C SER A 104 -29.73 56.52 -27.23
N ASP A 105 -28.71 56.40 -28.09
CA ASP A 105 -28.68 57.11 -29.37
C ASP A 105 -29.70 56.57 -30.37
N LYS A 106 -29.96 55.25 -30.35
CA LYS A 106 -30.92 54.59 -31.23
C LYS A 106 -32.35 54.68 -30.70
N TYR A 107 -32.54 54.41 -29.41
CA TYR A 107 -33.84 54.44 -28.73
C TYR A 107 -33.86 55.62 -27.77
N LYS A 108 -34.57 56.70 -28.13
CA LYS A 108 -34.49 57.98 -27.41
C LYS A 108 -35.16 57.94 -26.02
N THR A 109 -36.07 57.01 -25.79
CA THR A 109 -36.74 56.80 -24.50
C THR A 109 -36.58 55.37 -24.03
N ALA A 110 -36.68 55.16 -22.71
CA ALA A 110 -36.63 53.82 -22.13
C ALA A 110 -37.78 52.95 -22.64
N ASP A 111 -39.00 53.49 -22.76
CA ASP A 111 -40.16 52.77 -23.28
C ASP A 111 -39.96 52.29 -24.71
N ASP A 112 -39.35 53.12 -25.57
CA ASP A 112 -39.02 52.74 -26.95
C ASP A 112 -37.99 51.61 -26.97
N PHE A 113 -36.96 51.68 -26.12
CA PHE A 113 -35.99 50.59 -25.97
C PHE A 113 -36.66 49.30 -25.49
N PHE A 114 -37.40 49.34 -24.39
CA PHE A 114 -38.02 48.15 -23.79
C PHE A 114 -39.00 47.47 -24.74
N TYR A 115 -39.70 48.24 -25.58
CA TYR A 115 -40.66 47.70 -26.53
C TYR A 115 -40.02 47.25 -27.85
N ASN A 116 -38.92 47.88 -28.31
CA ASN A 116 -38.39 47.66 -29.66
C ASN A 116 -36.99 47.07 -29.74
N PHE A 117 -36.26 46.89 -28.63
CA PHE A 117 -34.93 46.29 -28.63
C PHE A 117 -34.99 44.77 -28.82
N THR A 118 -34.15 44.26 -29.73
CA THR A 118 -34.11 42.85 -30.12
C THR A 118 -32.73 42.23 -29.95
N LYS A 119 -32.62 40.90 -30.05
CA LYS A 119 -31.31 40.22 -30.08
C LYS A 119 -30.48 40.63 -31.29
N ASN A 120 -31.12 40.93 -32.42
CA ASN A 120 -30.43 41.46 -33.60
C ASN A 120 -29.73 42.79 -33.32
N ASP A 121 -30.34 43.65 -32.50
CA ASP A 121 -29.71 44.90 -32.07
C ASP A 121 -28.50 44.63 -31.18
N MET A 122 -28.62 43.70 -30.23
CA MET A 122 -27.54 43.29 -29.33
C MET A 122 -26.28 42.80 -30.08
N LYS A 123 -26.43 42.11 -31.23
CA LYS A 123 -25.30 41.62 -32.05
C LYS A 123 -24.34 42.72 -32.52
N SER A 124 -24.78 43.97 -32.55
CA SER A 124 -23.96 45.12 -32.94
C SER A 124 -23.03 45.63 -31.83
N LEU A 125 -23.23 45.19 -30.59
CA LEU A 125 -22.45 45.64 -29.45
C LEU A 125 -21.03 45.05 -29.47
N THR A 126 -20.02 45.91 -29.56
CA THR A 126 -18.59 45.53 -29.57
C THR A 126 -17.87 45.91 -28.28
N SER A 127 -18.39 46.87 -27.52
CA SER A 127 -17.83 47.28 -26.23
C SER A 127 -18.93 47.71 -25.27
N LEU A 128 -18.82 47.31 -24.00
CA LEU A 128 -19.70 47.74 -22.92
C LEU A 128 -18.85 48.32 -21.78
N SER A 129 -18.86 49.64 -21.64
CA SER A 129 -18.06 50.34 -20.62
C SER A 129 -18.92 51.23 -19.74
N SER A 130 -18.78 51.13 -18.42
CA SER A 130 -19.42 52.05 -17.49
C SER A 130 -18.84 53.46 -17.66
N ASP A 131 -19.69 54.43 -17.98
CA ASP A 131 -19.33 55.84 -18.05
C ASP A 131 -19.29 56.48 -16.65
N ARG A 132 -18.26 57.27 -16.36
CA ARG A 132 -18.07 57.92 -15.05
C ARG A 132 -18.99 59.11 -14.86
N ASP A 133 -19.17 59.93 -15.89
CA ASP A 133 -19.96 61.16 -15.83
C ASP A 133 -21.45 60.80 -15.71
N LYS A 134 -21.91 59.77 -16.42
CA LYS A 134 -23.29 59.26 -16.28
C LYS A 134 -23.60 58.74 -14.88
N GLN A 135 -22.60 58.36 -14.08
CA GLN A 135 -22.83 57.89 -12.70
C GLN A 135 -23.12 59.03 -11.72
N ASN A 136 -22.65 60.25 -12.01
CA ASN A 136 -22.81 61.40 -11.13
C ASN A 136 -23.88 62.37 -11.67
N ALA A 137 -25.04 62.42 -11.02
CA ALA A 137 -26.09 63.41 -11.28
C ALA A 137 -25.87 64.76 -10.54
N GLY A 138 -24.79 64.86 -9.75
CA GLY A 138 -24.40 66.06 -9.00
C GLY A 138 -23.25 66.81 -9.65
N THR A 139 -22.44 67.48 -8.83
CA THR A 139 -21.19 68.13 -9.27
C THR A 139 -19.98 67.32 -8.81
N TYR A 140 -18.78 67.70 -9.23
CA TYR A 140 -17.54 67.08 -8.75
C TYR A 140 -17.38 67.21 -7.22
N ASP A 141 -17.68 68.39 -6.66
CA ASP A 141 -17.55 68.66 -5.22
C ASP A 141 -18.71 68.12 -4.37
N ASN A 142 -19.86 67.85 -4.99
CA ASN A 142 -21.04 67.29 -4.34
C ASN A 142 -21.65 66.17 -5.19
N PRO A 143 -20.98 65.01 -5.28
CA PRO A 143 -21.43 63.92 -6.13
C PRO A 143 -22.74 63.32 -5.63
N LYS A 144 -23.60 62.93 -6.57
CA LYS A 144 -24.92 62.36 -6.29
C LYS A 144 -25.20 61.21 -7.24
N ALA A 145 -25.62 60.06 -6.70
CA ALA A 145 -25.98 58.89 -7.51
C ALA A 145 -27.05 59.23 -8.56
N SER A 146 -26.76 58.93 -9.82
CA SER A 146 -27.75 58.95 -10.90
C SER A 146 -28.56 57.64 -10.95
N GLN A 147 -29.65 57.63 -11.73
CA GLN A 147 -30.38 56.38 -12.00
C GLN A 147 -29.49 55.35 -12.73
N TYR A 148 -28.57 55.82 -13.59
CA TYR A 148 -27.58 54.98 -14.25
C TYR A 148 -26.64 54.30 -13.26
N TYR A 149 -26.13 55.05 -12.27
CA TYR A 149 -25.33 54.49 -11.18
C TYR A 149 -26.12 53.48 -10.35
N MET A 150 -27.37 53.79 -10.02
CA MET A 150 -28.22 52.87 -9.27
C MET A 150 -28.49 51.58 -10.06
N ALA A 151 -28.69 51.66 -11.38
CA ALA A 151 -28.83 50.47 -12.24
C ALA A 151 -27.54 49.63 -12.26
N LEU A 152 -26.38 50.26 -12.48
CA LEU A 152 -25.07 49.61 -12.40
C LEU A 152 -24.86 48.89 -11.05
N MET A 153 -25.19 49.53 -9.94
CA MET A 153 -25.04 48.96 -8.61
C MET A 153 -26.07 47.86 -8.29
N SER A 154 -27.24 47.90 -8.92
CA SER A 154 -28.37 47.01 -8.59
C SER A 154 -28.47 45.79 -9.48
N MET A 155 -27.92 45.84 -10.70
CA MET A 155 -27.90 44.69 -11.60
C MET A 155 -27.20 43.49 -10.95
N GLN A 156 -27.73 42.31 -11.21
CA GLN A 156 -27.36 41.04 -10.61
C GLN A 156 -26.84 40.05 -11.65
N SER A 157 -27.34 40.14 -12.89
CA SER A 157 -26.98 39.24 -13.98
C SER A 157 -26.70 39.99 -15.29
N LEU A 158 -25.78 39.45 -16.10
CA LEU A 158 -25.55 39.85 -17.49
C LEU A 158 -26.34 39.01 -18.51
N GLU A 159 -27.26 38.15 -18.06
CA GLU A 159 -28.09 37.30 -18.94
C GLU A 159 -28.74 38.14 -20.05
N GLY A 160 -28.61 37.68 -21.29
CA GLY A 160 -28.95 38.39 -22.52
C GLY A 160 -27.72 38.93 -23.26
N LEU A 161 -26.61 39.21 -22.57
CA LEU A 161 -25.38 39.71 -23.20
C LEU A 161 -24.70 38.68 -24.12
N GLN A 162 -24.99 37.38 -23.98
CA GLN A 162 -24.47 36.32 -24.85
C GLN A 162 -24.83 36.52 -26.33
N TYR A 163 -25.86 37.31 -26.64
CA TYR A 163 -26.23 37.64 -28.02
C TYR A 163 -25.34 38.73 -28.64
N ALA A 164 -24.52 39.43 -27.85
CA ALA A 164 -23.49 40.36 -28.32
C ALA A 164 -22.26 39.61 -28.85
N SER A 165 -22.45 38.81 -29.90
CA SER A 165 -21.43 37.90 -30.44
C SER A 165 -20.11 38.55 -30.88
N GLN A 166 -20.09 39.87 -31.08
CA GLN A 166 -18.91 40.67 -31.46
C GLN A 166 -18.31 41.47 -30.29
N LEU A 167 -18.76 41.22 -29.05
CA LEU A 167 -18.27 41.93 -27.87
C LEU A 167 -16.78 41.61 -27.65
N ALA A 168 -15.94 42.64 -27.79
CA ALA A 168 -14.49 42.57 -27.62
C ALA A 168 -14.04 43.11 -26.26
N SER A 169 -14.79 44.05 -25.66
CA SER A 169 -14.40 44.68 -24.40
C SER A 169 -15.58 44.86 -23.45
N ILE A 170 -15.37 44.52 -22.18
CA ILE A 170 -16.29 44.86 -21.09
C ILE A 170 -15.51 45.51 -19.95
N HIS A 171 -15.98 46.69 -19.52
CA HIS A 171 -15.42 47.43 -18.40
C HIS A 171 -16.54 47.96 -17.51
N LEU A 172 -16.74 47.34 -16.35
CA LEU A 172 -17.76 47.72 -15.38
C LEU A 172 -17.07 48.12 -14.08
N SER A 173 -17.22 49.37 -13.68
CA SER A 173 -16.71 49.91 -12.41
C SER A 173 -17.65 50.97 -11.86
N PRO A 174 -18.21 50.75 -10.66
CA PRO A 174 -18.81 51.83 -9.87
C PRO A 174 -17.80 52.95 -9.59
N ASP A 175 -18.26 54.19 -9.59
CA ASP A 175 -17.46 55.35 -9.21
C ASP A 175 -17.36 55.45 -7.68
N ALA A 176 -16.13 55.41 -7.17
CA ALA A 176 -15.84 55.42 -5.75
C ALA A 176 -16.28 56.70 -5.01
N THR A 177 -16.31 57.86 -5.68
CA THR A 177 -16.75 59.13 -5.06
C THR A 177 -18.27 59.18 -4.96
N VAL A 178 -18.97 58.67 -5.97
CA VAL A 178 -20.43 58.50 -5.94
C VAL A 178 -20.82 57.47 -4.87
N SER A 179 -20.08 56.36 -4.76
CA SER A 179 -20.21 55.38 -3.67
C SER A 179 -20.06 56.03 -2.29
N ALA A 180 -19.00 56.80 -2.08
CA ALA A 180 -18.73 57.46 -0.81
C ALA A 180 -19.85 58.44 -0.41
N ALA A 181 -20.36 59.25 -1.35
CA ALA A 181 -21.45 60.18 -1.07
C ALA A 181 -22.76 59.45 -0.72
N THR A 182 -23.06 58.38 -1.45
CA THR A 182 -24.33 57.62 -1.36
C THR A 182 -24.36 56.69 -0.16
N PHE A 183 -23.30 55.89 0.03
CA PHE A 183 -23.26 54.80 1.01
C PHE A 183 -22.35 55.08 2.20
N LYS A 184 -21.73 56.27 2.27
CA LYS A 184 -20.75 56.65 3.31
C LYS A 184 -19.50 55.78 3.31
N THR A 185 -19.25 55.05 2.22
CA THR A 185 -18.03 54.28 1.98
C THR A 185 -17.75 54.23 0.48
N ALA A 186 -16.48 54.40 0.11
CA ALA A 186 -16.03 54.23 -1.27
C ALA A 186 -16.07 52.75 -1.70
N ALA A 187 -15.96 51.83 -0.74
CA ALA A 187 -15.84 50.39 -0.97
C ALA A 187 -17.20 49.66 -0.98
N LYS A 188 -18.26 50.33 -1.46
CA LYS A 188 -19.56 49.67 -1.65
C LYS A 188 -19.52 48.87 -2.95
N ASN A 189 -19.80 47.58 -2.86
CA ASN A 189 -19.89 46.69 -4.02
C ASN A 189 -21.29 46.72 -4.66
N GLY A 190 -21.33 46.57 -5.98
CA GLY A 190 -22.55 46.32 -6.74
C GLY A 190 -23.02 44.86 -6.63
N ASN A 191 -24.28 44.60 -7.00
CA ASN A 191 -24.92 43.30 -6.84
C ASN A 191 -24.60 42.28 -7.95
N LEU A 192 -23.84 42.66 -8.99
CA LEU A 192 -23.56 41.77 -10.12
C LEU A 192 -22.80 40.55 -9.63
N TRP A 193 -23.38 39.37 -9.81
CA TRP A 193 -22.76 38.10 -9.42
C TRP A 193 -22.72 37.12 -10.58
N ASP A 194 -23.74 37.18 -11.45
CA ASP A 194 -23.88 36.29 -12.59
C ASP A 194 -23.31 36.92 -13.87
N ILE A 195 -22.24 36.31 -14.37
CA ILE A 195 -21.55 36.68 -15.60
C ILE A 195 -21.52 35.53 -16.62
N ASP A 196 -22.43 34.56 -16.50
CA ASP A 196 -22.44 33.36 -17.36
C ASP A 196 -22.69 33.68 -18.83
N ALA A 197 -23.37 34.79 -19.13
CA ALA A 197 -23.57 35.30 -20.47
C ALA A 197 -22.25 35.50 -21.26
N LEU A 198 -21.10 35.64 -20.58
CA LEU A 198 -19.79 35.80 -21.22
C LEU A 198 -19.20 34.48 -21.75
N LYS A 199 -19.78 33.32 -21.40
CA LYS A 199 -19.19 31.98 -21.63
C LYS A 199 -18.79 31.70 -23.07
N ASN A 200 -19.63 32.11 -24.03
CA ASN A 200 -19.42 31.83 -25.46
C ASN A 200 -18.94 33.05 -26.26
N LEU A 201 -18.63 34.16 -25.62
CA LEU A 201 -18.12 35.38 -26.26
C LEU A 201 -16.62 35.27 -26.52
N ASN A 202 -16.24 34.53 -27.56
CA ASN A 202 -14.84 34.22 -27.90
C ASN A 202 -14.06 35.42 -28.48
N GLU A 203 -14.77 36.50 -28.81
CA GLU A 203 -14.19 37.76 -29.30
C GLU A 203 -13.63 38.64 -28.18
N LEU A 204 -13.90 38.32 -26.90
CA LEU A 204 -13.44 39.10 -25.76
C LEU A 204 -11.90 39.20 -25.68
N GLU A 205 -11.42 40.44 -25.77
CA GLU A 205 -10.02 40.84 -25.60
C GLU A 205 -9.75 41.43 -24.21
N THR A 206 -10.71 42.17 -23.66
CA THR A 206 -10.60 42.86 -22.36
C THR A 206 -11.80 42.58 -21.47
N VAL A 207 -11.54 42.14 -20.25
CA VAL A 207 -12.57 41.95 -19.21
C VAL A 207 -12.15 42.65 -17.92
N MET A 208 -12.81 43.76 -17.60
CA MET A 208 -12.60 44.52 -16.37
C MET A 208 -13.92 44.62 -15.62
N ILE A 209 -14.15 43.77 -14.62
CA ILE A 209 -15.40 43.77 -13.84
C ILE A 209 -15.00 43.84 -12.37
N GLN A 210 -15.14 45.01 -11.77
CA GLN A 210 -14.58 45.29 -10.45
C GLN A 210 -15.58 45.91 -9.50
N MET A 211 -15.39 45.66 -8.19
CA MET A 211 -16.28 46.14 -7.13
C MET A 211 -17.73 45.63 -7.25
N PHE A 212 -17.88 44.34 -7.56
CA PHE A 212 -19.16 43.65 -7.64
C PHE A 212 -19.19 42.43 -6.71
N SER A 213 -20.15 41.53 -6.92
CA SER A 213 -20.37 40.31 -6.14
C SER A 213 -20.02 39.05 -6.95
N VAL A 214 -19.15 39.16 -7.96
CA VAL A 214 -18.77 38.01 -8.82
C VAL A 214 -18.00 36.99 -8.00
N ASN A 215 -18.49 35.76 -7.97
CA ASN A 215 -17.88 34.66 -7.23
C ASN A 215 -17.49 33.48 -8.13
N ASP A 216 -18.21 33.28 -9.24
CA ASP A 216 -17.93 32.30 -10.28
C ASP A 216 -17.39 33.02 -11.53
N ILE A 217 -16.24 32.55 -12.02
CA ILE A 217 -15.56 33.09 -13.20
C ILE A 217 -15.35 32.03 -14.28
N SER A 218 -16.06 30.91 -14.19
CA SER A 218 -15.95 29.80 -15.15
C SER A 218 -16.35 30.23 -16.57
N SER A 219 -17.24 31.22 -16.70
CA SER A 219 -17.58 31.84 -17.97
C SER A 219 -16.38 32.50 -18.68
N LEU A 220 -15.31 32.82 -17.95
CA LEU A 220 -14.09 33.42 -18.51
C LEU A 220 -13.04 32.38 -18.93
N ALA A 221 -13.33 31.08 -18.80
CA ALA A 221 -12.47 30.04 -19.34
C ALA A 221 -12.47 30.05 -20.88
N ASN A 222 -11.38 29.55 -21.46
CA ASN A 222 -11.20 29.32 -22.90
C ASN A 222 -11.51 30.54 -23.78
N LYS A 223 -10.99 31.73 -23.42
CA LYS A 223 -11.13 32.96 -24.19
C LYS A 223 -9.89 33.19 -25.04
N PRO A 224 -9.88 32.79 -26.33
CA PRO A 224 -8.66 32.73 -27.13
C PRO A 224 -8.04 34.10 -27.43
N LYS A 225 -8.83 35.18 -27.37
CA LYS A 225 -8.39 36.56 -27.66
C LYS A 225 -8.12 37.40 -26.41
N LEU A 226 -8.38 36.87 -25.22
CA LEU A 226 -8.25 37.62 -23.97
C LEU A 226 -6.80 38.03 -23.75
N SER A 227 -6.57 39.34 -23.67
CA SER A 227 -5.24 39.96 -23.50
C SER A 227 -5.16 40.84 -22.25
N SER A 228 -6.29 41.23 -21.68
CA SER A 228 -6.35 42.01 -20.43
C SER A 228 -7.52 41.53 -19.56
N ILE A 229 -7.25 41.34 -18.26
CA ILE A 229 -8.27 40.98 -17.28
C ILE A 229 -8.03 41.66 -15.93
N SER A 230 -9.10 42.16 -15.31
CA SER A 230 -9.09 42.59 -13.91
C SER A 230 -10.44 42.31 -13.25
N LEU A 231 -10.38 41.69 -12.08
CA LEU A 231 -11.54 41.26 -11.29
C LEU A 231 -11.35 41.63 -9.81
N HIS A 232 -10.68 42.76 -9.54
CA HIS A 232 -10.42 43.20 -8.18
C HIS A 232 -11.71 43.55 -7.43
N TYR A 233 -11.69 43.41 -6.11
CA TYR A 233 -12.84 43.71 -5.24
C TYR A 233 -14.11 42.94 -5.63
N ASN A 234 -13.98 41.64 -5.91
CA ASN A 234 -15.10 40.72 -6.09
C ASN A 234 -15.10 39.68 -4.95
N GLN A 235 -15.75 38.55 -5.17
CA GLN A 235 -15.96 37.49 -4.18
C GLN A 235 -15.41 36.15 -4.67
N ILE A 236 -14.31 36.18 -5.42
CA ILE A 236 -13.74 35.03 -6.12
C ILE A 236 -12.95 34.16 -5.16
N ALA A 237 -13.35 32.89 -5.05
CA ALA A 237 -12.64 31.86 -4.29
C ALA A 237 -11.82 30.90 -5.17
N ASP A 238 -12.12 30.79 -6.46
CA ASP A 238 -11.50 29.83 -7.38
C ASP A 238 -11.00 30.54 -8.65
N LEU A 239 -9.67 30.73 -8.74
CA LEU A 239 -9.02 31.36 -9.89
C LEU A 239 -8.70 30.36 -11.03
N SER A 240 -8.84 29.06 -10.77
CA SER A 240 -8.42 28.00 -11.69
C SER A 240 -9.08 27.99 -13.08
N PRO A 241 -10.33 28.49 -13.29
CA PRO A 241 -10.90 28.54 -14.64
C PRO A 241 -10.05 29.34 -15.65
N LEU A 242 -9.34 30.36 -15.18
CA LEU A 242 -8.46 31.20 -16.01
C LEU A 242 -7.20 30.47 -16.47
N ALA A 243 -6.87 29.30 -15.92
CA ALA A 243 -5.71 28.52 -16.32
C ALA A 243 -5.73 28.15 -17.82
N THR A 244 -6.93 28.02 -18.39
CA THR A 244 -7.16 27.74 -19.81
C THR A 244 -6.71 28.87 -20.74
N ASN A 245 -6.60 30.09 -20.23
CA ASN A 245 -6.16 31.27 -20.99
C ASN A 245 -4.64 31.47 -20.92
N LYS A 246 -3.91 30.59 -20.21
CA LYS A 246 -2.44 30.65 -20.14
C LYS A 246 -1.83 30.53 -21.53
N GLY A 247 -0.98 31.49 -21.88
CA GLY A 247 -0.29 31.53 -23.17
C GLY A 247 -0.95 32.45 -24.20
N ASN A 248 -2.10 33.06 -23.90
CA ASN A 248 -2.63 34.15 -24.70
C ASN A 248 -1.63 35.30 -24.80
N LYS A 249 -1.54 35.90 -25.99
CA LYS A 249 -0.55 36.96 -26.27
C LYS A 249 -0.88 38.22 -25.45
N GLY A 250 0.04 38.64 -24.60
CA GLY A 250 -0.07 39.88 -23.82
C GLY A 250 -0.84 39.73 -22.49
N LEU A 251 -1.46 38.59 -22.24
CA LEU A 251 -2.22 38.34 -21.01
C LEU A 251 -1.30 38.02 -19.83
N SER A 252 -1.40 38.82 -18.78
CA SER A 252 -0.85 38.50 -17.45
C SER A 252 -1.96 38.00 -16.53
N LEU A 253 -1.72 36.87 -15.86
CA LEU A 253 -2.61 36.31 -14.85
C LEU A 253 -1.99 36.37 -13.44
N THR A 254 -1.01 37.26 -13.23
CA THR A 254 -0.38 37.47 -11.92
C THR A 254 -0.91 38.70 -11.19
N SER A 255 -1.77 39.49 -11.82
CA SER A 255 -2.29 40.76 -11.29
C SER A 255 -3.76 40.95 -11.66
N GLY A 256 -4.48 41.76 -10.89
CA GLY A 256 -5.87 42.12 -11.11
C GLY A 256 -6.86 41.28 -10.32
N PHE A 257 -6.41 40.51 -9.33
CA PHE A 257 -7.26 39.61 -8.54
C PHE A 257 -7.21 39.89 -7.04
N ASN A 258 -6.60 41.00 -6.62
CA ASN A 258 -6.52 41.40 -5.22
C ASN A 258 -7.88 41.90 -4.67
N TYR A 259 -7.92 42.02 -3.35
CA TYR A 259 -9.05 42.51 -2.58
C TYR A 259 -10.35 41.71 -2.71
N GLN A 260 -10.26 40.39 -2.87
CA GLN A 260 -11.46 39.56 -2.82
C GLN A 260 -12.05 39.56 -1.41
N HIS A 261 -13.35 39.38 -1.31
CA HIS A 261 -14.05 39.33 -0.04
C HIS A 261 -15.16 38.30 -0.06
N ILE A 262 -15.21 37.45 0.95
CA ILE A 262 -16.17 36.38 1.08
C ILE A 262 -16.90 36.59 2.39
N LEU A 263 -18.15 37.04 2.32
CA LEU A 263 -18.99 37.15 3.49
C LEU A 263 -19.96 35.97 3.55
N LEU A 264 -19.81 35.16 4.60
CA LEU A 264 -20.72 34.06 4.86
C LEU A 264 -21.94 34.53 5.65
N GLN A 265 -23.02 33.75 5.57
CA GLN A 265 -24.20 33.98 6.39
C GLN A 265 -23.84 33.96 7.89
N PRO A 266 -24.54 34.75 8.73
CA PRO A 266 -24.31 34.73 10.16
C PRO A 266 -24.59 33.34 10.74
N ILE A 267 -23.71 32.85 11.61
CA ILE A 267 -23.94 31.61 12.35
C ILE A 267 -24.50 31.91 13.74
N THR A 268 -25.50 31.15 14.19
CA THR A 268 -25.95 31.24 15.59
C THR A 268 -25.36 30.10 16.39
N LEU A 269 -24.56 30.40 17.40
CA LEU A 269 -23.93 29.45 18.31
C LEU A 269 -24.71 29.37 19.63
N ARG A 270 -24.70 28.21 20.26
CA ARG A 270 -25.32 28.05 21.57
C ARG A 270 -24.49 28.76 22.64
N GLY A 271 -25.12 29.65 23.41
CA GLY A 271 -24.45 30.33 24.53
C GLY A 271 -25.11 31.66 24.91
N ASN A 272 -24.50 32.33 25.89
CA ASN A 272 -24.91 33.65 26.37
C ASN A 272 -23.68 34.52 26.70
N LYS A 273 -23.91 35.71 27.26
CA LYS A 273 -22.84 36.65 27.66
C LYS A 273 -21.76 36.00 28.54
N THR A 274 -22.16 35.08 29.42
CA THR A 274 -21.28 34.46 30.42
C THR A 274 -20.52 33.28 29.85
N THR A 275 -21.11 32.52 28.92
CA THR A 275 -20.51 31.30 28.33
C THR A 275 -19.81 31.53 26.98
N ALA A 276 -19.93 32.73 26.40
CA ALA A 276 -19.31 33.06 25.11
C ALA A 276 -17.79 32.82 25.10
N ALA A 277 -17.08 33.27 26.15
CA ALA A 277 -15.62 33.12 26.23
C ALA A 277 -15.17 31.64 26.36
N GLU A 278 -16.05 30.77 26.85
CA GLU A 278 -15.80 29.33 27.00
C GLU A 278 -16.14 28.55 25.71
N THR A 279 -16.80 29.19 24.75
CA THR A 279 -17.16 28.58 23.49
C THR A 279 -15.95 28.43 22.58
N SER A 280 -15.85 27.29 21.92
CA SER A 280 -14.96 27.10 20.77
C SER A 280 -15.76 26.77 19.53
N PHE A 281 -15.31 27.25 18.39
CA PHE A 281 -15.90 26.94 17.09
C PHE A 281 -14.77 26.66 16.10
N THR A 282 -14.90 25.63 15.28
CA THR A 282 -13.94 25.36 14.21
C THR A 282 -14.64 25.62 12.90
N THR A 283 -14.15 26.60 12.14
CA THR A 283 -14.68 26.84 10.79
C THR A 283 -14.35 25.64 9.91
N PRO A 284 -15.21 25.36 8.92
CA PRO A 284 -14.92 24.37 7.90
C PRO A 284 -13.61 24.67 7.19
N SER A 285 -12.99 23.65 6.58
CA SER A 285 -11.86 23.87 5.69
C SER A 285 -12.28 24.76 4.52
N PHE A 286 -11.59 25.88 4.34
CA PHE A 286 -11.84 26.77 3.22
C PHE A 286 -11.29 26.18 1.92
N ILE A 287 -12.00 26.43 0.81
CA ILE A 287 -11.60 26.02 -0.54
C ILE A 287 -11.32 27.30 -1.31
N ILE A 288 -10.04 27.67 -1.37
CA ILE A 288 -9.54 28.82 -2.11
C ILE A 288 -8.53 28.31 -3.14
N LYS A 289 -8.88 28.28 -4.41
CA LYS A 289 -8.02 27.69 -5.44
C LYS A 289 -7.24 28.75 -6.20
N ASP A 290 -5.93 28.55 -6.29
CA ASP A 290 -5.07 29.34 -7.16
C ASP A 290 -5.26 28.96 -8.64
N LEU A 291 -4.48 29.63 -9.50
CA LEU A 291 -4.49 29.41 -10.95
C LEU A 291 -4.04 27.99 -11.37
N GLU A 292 -3.40 27.21 -10.50
CA GLU A 292 -3.02 25.81 -10.75
C GLU A 292 -4.01 24.82 -10.09
N SER A 293 -5.15 25.32 -9.62
CA SER A 293 -6.15 24.56 -8.86
C SER A 293 -5.64 24.00 -7.52
N ALA A 294 -4.54 24.53 -6.98
CA ALA A 294 -4.06 24.19 -5.65
C ALA A 294 -4.83 24.99 -4.59
N ASN A 295 -5.17 24.35 -3.46
CA ASN A 295 -5.86 25.02 -2.37
C ASN A 295 -4.86 25.87 -1.56
N LEU A 296 -5.11 27.17 -1.48
CA LEU A 296 -4.28 28.15 -0.78
C LEU A 296 -4.50 28.07 0.74
N PRO A 297 -3.45 28.26 1.55
CA PRO A 297 -3.61 28.39 2.98
C PRO A 297 -4.47 29.60 3.37
N VAL A 298 -5.28 29.44 4.40
CA VAL A 298 -6.06 30.50 5.05
C VAL A 298 -5.57 30.66 6.48
N LYS A 299 -5.32 31.89 6.90
CA LYS A 299 -4.87 32.25 8.26
C LYS A 299 -5.87 33.18 8.93
N PRO A 300 -5.83 33.30 10.27
CA PRO A 300 -6.55 34.37 10.95
C PRO A 300 -6.11 35.75 10.45
N PHE A 301 -7.06 36.68 10.33
CA PHE A 301 -6.76 38.06 9.97
C PHE A 301 -6.31 38.85 11.20
N ASP A 302 -5.08 39.39 11.16
CA ASP A 302 -4.56 40.27 12.20
C ASP A 302 -4.68 41.74 11.77
N VAL A 303 -5.74 42.42 12.22
CA VAL A 303 -6.00 43.82 11.89
C VAL A 303 -4.87 44.76 12.32
N LYS A 304 -4.13 44.45 13.39
CA LYS A 304 -3.05 45.29 13.92
C LYS A 304 -1.79 45.15 13.07
N ALA A 305 -1.48 43.93 12.62
CA ALA A 305 -0.28 43.64 11.84
C ALA A 305 -0.46 43.97 10.35
N GLU A 306 -1.63 43.67 9.78
CA GLU A 306 -1.82 43.69 8.33
C GLU A 306 -2.26 45.06 7.78
N LYS A 307 -2.78 45.95 8.63
CA LYS A 307 -3.11 47.36 8.30
C LYS A 307 -3.92 47.56 7.01
N SER A 308 -4.76 46.59 6.65
CA SER A 308 -5.65 46.69 5.48
C SER A 308 -6.93 47.42 5.84
N ASN A 309 -7.29 48.45 5.04
CA ASN A 309 -8.47 49.30 5.26
C ASN A 309 -9.80 48.59 4.95
N TYR A 310 -9.76 47.48 4.22
CA TYR A 310 -10.98 46.79 3.75
C TYR A 310 -11.61 45.90 4.84
N PRO A 311 -10.89 44.92 5.43
CA PRO A 311 -11.38 44.08 6.52
C PRO A 311 -11.37 44.76 7.90
N SER A 312 -10.84 45.98 8.05
CA SER A 312 -10.87 46.71 9.33
C SER A 312 -12.30 47.03 9.82
N LEU A 313 -13.30 46.89 8.95
CA LEU A 313 -14.72 46.96 9.29
C LEU A 313 -15.26 45.67 9.96
N TYR A 314 -14.52 44.56 9.87
CA TYR A 314 -14.86 43.24 10.43
C TYR A 314 -13.67 42.68 11.21
N PRO A 315 -13.22 43.31 12.30
CA PRO A 315 -12.15 42.74 13.09
C PRO A 315 -12.64 41.45 13.80
N SER A 316 -11.76 40.47 13.99
CA SER A 316 -12.16 39.24 14.67
C SER A 316 -12.42 39.50 16.15
N THR A 317 -13.62 39.18 16.63
CA THR A 317 -13.99 39.25 18.05
C THR A 317 -13.80 37.91 18.77
N SER A 318 -12.90 37.07 18.26
CA SER A 318 -12.50 35.79 18.84
C SER A 318 -11.02 35.52 18.57
N ASP A 319 -10.34 34.86 19.51
CA ASP A 319 -8.98 34.36 19.34
C ASP A 319 -9.00 33.25 18.29
N ALA A 320 -8.09 33.31 17.34
CA ALA A 320 -8.13 32.44 16.18
C ALA A 320 -6.77 31.79 15.92
N GLY A 321 -6.76 30.53 15.51
CA GLY A 321 -5.53 29.83 15.14
C GLY A 321 -5.78 28.68 14.16
N ASN A 322 -4.73 28.30 13.44
CA ASN A 322 -4.78 27.21 12.47
C ASN A 322 -4.69 25.84 13.15
N ILE A 323 -5.62 24.94 12.83
CA ILE A 323 -5.45 23.49 13.05
C ILE A 323 -4.57 22.90 11.94
N ASP A 324 -4.83 23.34 10.71
CA ASP A 324 -4.11 22.98 9.50
C ASP A 324 -4.11 24.19 8.54
N PRO A 325 -3.44 24.12 7.36
CA PRO A 325 -3.33 25.27 6.47
C PRO A 325 -4.65 25.89 6.01
N ILE A 326 -5.78 25.19 6.07
CA ILE A 326 -7.07 25.66 5.53
C ILE A 326 -8.22 25.63 6.56
N THR A 327 -7.95 25.19 7.78
CA THR A 327 -8.93 25.05 8.86
C THR A 327 -8.53 25.90 10.07
N LEU A 328 -9.46 26.77 10.51
CA LEU A 328 -9.29 27.65 11.67
C LEU A 328 -10.19 27.25 12.83
N THR A 329 -9.65 27.36 14.05
CA THR A 329 -10.39 27.31 15.31
C THR A 329 -10.45 28.70 15.93
N TRP A 330 -11.60 28.99 16.51
CA TRP A 330 -11.99 30.23 17.15
C TRP A 330 -12.32 29.93 18.61
N THR A 331 -11.77 30.71 19.54
CA THR A 331 -11.93 30.55 21.00
C THR A 331 -12.06 31.92 21.66
N ASN A 332 -12.40 31.96 22.96
CA ASN A 332 -12.40 33.20 23.74
C ASN A 332 -13.25 34.32 23.10
N PHE A 333 -14.47 33.97 22.66
CA PHE A 333 -15.36 34.90 21.96
C PHE A 333 -15.69 36.13 22.82
N LEU A 334 -15.74 37.29 22.18
CA LEU A 334 -16.10 38.59 22.76
C LEU A 334 -17.23 39.25 21.96
N PRO A 335 -18.45 38.71 22.01
CA PRO A 335 -19.57 39.34 21.34
C PRO A 335 -19.92 40.71 21.97
N ASP A 336 -20.65 41.54 21.21
CA ASP A 336 -21.26 42.76 21.74
C ASP A 336 -22.24 42.45 22.88
N GLN A 337 -22.35 43.37 23.84
CA GLN A 337 -23.12 43.12 25.06
C GLN A 337 -24.64 43.14 24.86
N THR A 338 -25.15 43.71 23.78
CA THR A 338 -26.57 43.97 23.57
C THR A 338 -27.25 42.84 22.78
N ASN A 339 -26.60 42.36 21.71
CA ASN A 339 -27.17 41.37 20.78
C ASN A 339 -26.40 40.06 20.77
N LEU A 340 -25.32 39.99 21.55
CA LEU A 340 -24.38 38.87 21.59
C LEU A 340 -23.82 38.52 20.20
N TYR A 341 -23.52 39.54 19.41
CA TYR A 341 -23.08 39.43 18.02
C TYR A 341 -21.57 39.71 17.88
N GLY A 342 -20.93 39.15 16.86
CA GLY A 342 -19.50 39.32 16.59
C GLY A 342 -19.11 38.89 15.17
N SER A 343 -17.81 38.83 14.90
CA SER A 343 -17.27 38.34 13.62
C SER A 343 -16.01 37.52 13.78
N LEU A 344 -15.83 36.60 12.84
CA LEU A 344 -14.63 35.81 12.61
C LEU A 344 -14.05 36.24 11.28
N SER A 345 -12.78 36.64 11.25
CA SER A 345 -12.16 37.18 10.04
C SER A 345 -10.84 36.48 9.72
N SER A 346 -10.73 36.06 8.47
CA SER A 346 -9.63 35.25 7.93
C SER A 346 -9.07 35.89 6.68
N HIS A 347 -7.84 35.54 6.30
CA HIS A 347 -7.14 36.06 5.12
C HIS A 347 -6.42 34.96 4.37
N TRP A 348 -6.39 35.04 3.04
CA TRP A 348 -5.53 34.22 2.18
C TRP A 348 -4.71 35.09 1.23
N THR A 349 -3.56 34.55 0.80
CA THR A 349 -2.69 35.18 -0.20
C THR A 349 -2.09 34.11 -1.10
N ASP A 350 -2.08 34.34 -2.41
CA ASP A 350 -1.29 33.56 -3.36
C ASP A 350 0.17 34.05 -3.40
N PRO A 351 1.18 33.21 -3.18
CA PRO A 351 2.58 33.60 -3.35
C PRO A 351 2.99 33.89 -4.80
N ASN A 352 2.18 33.49 -5.79
CA ASN A 352 2.54 33.59 -7.22
C ASN A 352 1.78 34.69 -7.98
N SER A 353 0.82 35.36 -7.35
CA SER A 353 0.01 36.42 -7.94
C SER A 353 -0.43 37.43 -6.87
N ASP A 354 -1.17 38.47 -7.27
CA ASP A 354 -1.85 39.36 -6.33
C ASP A 354 -3.20 38.81 -5.83
N PHE A 355 -3.54 37.56 -6.14
CA PHE A 355 -4.78 36.94 -5.69
C PHE A 355 -4.78 36.80 -4.17
N GLU A 356 -5.58 37.62 -3.52
CA GLU A 356 -5.75 37.64 -2.09
C GLU A 356 -7.19 38.02 -1.73
N GLY A 357 -7.58 37.70 -0.52
CA GLY A 357 -8.87 38.14 -0.01
C GLY A 357 -9.15 37.73 1.42
N TRP A 358 -10.31 38.19 1.89
CA TRP A 358 -10.75 37.98 3.27
C TRP A 358 -12.03 37.17 3.34
N ILE A 359 -12.14 36.37 4.39
CA ILE A 359 -13.35 35.60 4.70
C ILE A 359 -13.90 36.12 6.02
N MET A 360 -15.13 36.60 6.01
CA MET A 360 -15.85 37.10 7.17
C MET A 360 -17.01 36.18 7.50
N VAL A 361 -17.10 35.76 8.76
CA VAL A 361 -18.21 34.95 9.29
C VAL A 361 -18.79 35.68 10.49
N PRO A 362 -19.91 36.39 10.35
CA PRO A 362 -20.60 36.94 11.49
C PRO A 362 -21.14 35.82 12.38
N TYR A 363 -21.20 36.05 13.69
CA TYR A 363 -21.79 35.10 14.63
C TYR A 363 -22.71 35.78 15.62
N GLN A 364 -23.65 35.01 16.17
CA GLN A 364 -24.51 35.42 17.26
C GLN A 364 -24.64 34.30 18.29
N PHE A 365 -24.75 34.63 19.58
CA PHE A 365 -25.09 33.64 20.61
C PHE A 365 -26.59 33.62 20.96
N ASN A 366 -27.13 32.41 21.16
CA ASN A 366 -28.48 32.17 21.68
C ASN A 366 -28.49 30.89 22.53
N GLU A 367 -29.04 30.94 23.75
CA GLU A 367 -29.06 29.81 24.70
C GLU A 367 -29.83 28.58 24.19
N THR A 368 -30.81 28.81 23.33
CA THR A 368 -31.71 27.78 22.79
C THR A 368 -31.26 27.25 21.42
N ALA A 369 -30.15 27.74 20.86
CA ALA A 369 -29.69 27.29 19.55
C ALA A 369 -29.18 25.85 19.58
N GLY A 370 -29.59 25.06 18.59
CA GLY A 370 -28.94 23.82 18.18
C GLY A 370 -28.32 24.01 16.78
N ASN A 371 -27.24 23.27 16.51
CA ASN A 371 -26.47 23.40 15.28
C ASN A 371 -26.43 22.10 14.48
N VAL A 372 -26.51 22.21 13.15
CA VAL A 372 -26.31 21.11 12.22
C VAL A 372 -25.25 21.53 11.20
N PHE A 373 -24.16 20.77 11.15
CA PHE A 373 -23.08 20.95 10.18
C PHE A 373 -23.33 20.08 8.96
N VAL A 374 -23.47 20.69 7.79
CA VAL A 374 -23.75 20.01 6.52
C VAL A 374 -22.51 20.02 5.64
N ASN A 375 -21.90 18.84 5.47
CA ASN A 375 -20.75 18.62 4.59
C ASN A 375 -21.22 18.20 3.19
N TYR A 376 -20.46 18.57 2.17
CA TYR A 376 -20.72 18.21 0.77
C TYR A 376 -19.51 17.47 0.23
N GLN A 377 -19.64 16.19 -0.10
CA GLN A 377 -18.49 15.37 -0.48
C GLN A 377 -18.73 14.58 -1.76
N LEU A 378 -17.75 14.55 -2.65
CA LEU A 378 -17.74 13.69 -3.84
C LEU A 378 -17.06 12.37 -3.51
N LEU A 379 -17.81 11.28 -3.62
CA LEU A 379 -17.28 9.92 -3.69
C LEU A 379 -16.65 9.72 -5.07
N GLN A 380 -15.33 9.55 -5.07
CA GLN A 380 -14.54 9.26 -6.26
C GLN A 380 -14.57 7.76 -6.56
N PRO A 381 -14.35 7.34 -7.83
CA PRO A 381 -14.36 5.93 -8.20
C PRO A 381 -13.36 5.07 -7.43
N ASN A 382 -12.26 5.64 -6.93
CA ASN A 382 -11.28 4.94 -6.10
C ASN A 382 -11.72 4.75 -4.62
N GLY A 383 -12.94 5.17 -4.26
CA GLY A 383 -13.50 5.10 -2.90
C GLY A 383 -13.10 6.25 -1.97
N ASN A 384 -12.31 7.23 -2.43
CA ASN A 384 -12.02 8.42 -1.64
C ASN A 384 -13.19 9.40 -1.67
N GLN A 385 -13.39 10.13 -0.58
CA GLN A 385 -14.32 11.26 -0.52
C GLN A 385 -13.56 12.58 -0.49
N LEU A 386 -13.93 13.48 -1.40
CA LEU A 386 -13.37 14.82 -1.52
C LEU A 386 -14.42 15.85 -1.11
N GLN A 387 -14.06 16.82 -0.26
CA GLN A 387 -14.96 17.93 0.05
C GLN A 387 -15.17 18.82 -1.20
N LEU A 388 -16.43 19.04 -1.57
CA LEU A 388 -16.85 19.80 -2.75
C LEU A 388 -17.03 21.29 -2.46
N ALA A 389 -17.55 21.63 -1.29
CA ALA A 389 -17.86 22.98 -0.87
C ALA A 389 -17.59 23.15 0.63
N PRO A 390 -17.40 24.38 1.14
CA PRO A 390 -17.34 24.64 2.57
C PRO A 390 -18.57 24.05 3.28
N THR A 391 -18.39 23.50 4.48
CA THR A 391 -19.50 23.00 5.29
C THR A 391 -20.46 24.13 5.65
N SER A 392 -21.75 23.92 5.46
CA SER A 392 -22.76 24.88 5.90
C SER A 392 -23.11 24.65 7.37
N THR A 393 -23.30 25.72 8.12
CA THR A 393 -23.83 25.65 9.49
C THR A 393 -25.28 26.11 9.47
N MET A 394 -26.19 25.19 9.78
CA MET A 394 -27.59 25.53 10.04
C MET A 394 -27.80 25.71 11.54
N SER A 395 -28.65 26.66 11.91
CA SER A 395 -29.00 26.95 13.29
C SER A 395 -30.51 27.11 13.45
N GLY A 396 -31.04 26.65 14.58
CA GLY A 396 -32.44 26.86 14.96
C GLY A 396 -32.64 26.50 16.43
N ASN A 397 -33.84 26.80 16.96
CA ASN A 397 -34.13 26.49 18.36
C ASN A 397 -34.18 24.97 18.56
N VAL A 398 -33.58 24.47 19.64
CA VAL A 398 -33.64 23.05 20.01
C VAL A 398 -35.08 22.56 20.02
N GLY A 399 -35.33 21.43 19.38
CA GLY A 399 -36.66 20.83 19.22
C GLY A 399 -37.42 21.27 17.96
N THR A 400 -36.99 22.32 17.26
CA THR A 400 -37.59 22.71 15.98
C THR A 400 -37.07 21.88 14.81
N ASN A 401 -37.89 21.74 13.77
CA ASN A 401 -37.55 20.98 12.57
C ASN A 401 -36.59 21.77 11.66
N TYR A 402 -35.76 21.05 10.91
CA TYR A 402 -35.00 21.56 9.77
C TYR A 402 -35.16 20.63 8.56
N ASP A 403 -34.95 21.18 7.36
CA ASP A 403 -34.81 20.43 6.11
C ASP A 403 -33.57 20.93 5.38
N ILE A 404 -32.59 20.05 5.19
CA ILE A 404 -31.31 20.36 4.54
C ILE A 404 -31.49 20.82 3.10
N LEU A 405 -32.47 20.29 2.35
CA LEU A 405 -32.64 20.67 0.94
C LEU A 405 -33.40 21.99 0.77
N ASN A 406 -34.07 22.46 1.82
CA ASN A 406 -34.90 23.68 1.80
C ASN A 406 -34.39 24.75 2.78
N ASN A 407 -33.13 24.66 3.24
CA ASN A 407 -32.56 25.63 4.17
C ASN A 407 -31.78 26.73 3.43
N PRO A 408 -31.99 28.02 3.76
CA PRO A 408 -31.26 29.12 3.13
C PRO A 408 -29.73 29.04 3.22
N SER A 409 -29.17 28.33 4.20
CA SER A 409 -27.72 28.16 4.40
C SER A 409 -27.09 27.06 3.55
N THR A 410 -27.91 26.20 2.95
CA THR A 410 -27.47 25.06 2.11
C THR A 410 -27.96 25.19 0.67
N ASN A 411 -29.07 25.91 0.43
CA ASN A 411 -29.77 25.94 -0.84
C ASN A 411 -28.89 26.39 -2.01
N TYR A 412 -28.10 27.45 -1.85
CA TYR A 412 -27.19 27.90 -2.91
C TYR A 412 -26.16 26.82 -3.28
N THR A 413 -25.45 26.28 -2.27
CA THR A 413 -24.45 25.24 -2.49
C THR A 413 -25.07 24.01 -3.14
N LEU A 414 -26.27 23.63 -2.70
CA LEU A 414 -26.99 22.49 -3.26
C LEU A 414 -27.47 22.77 -4.69
N ASN A 415 -27.98 23.96 -4.98
CA ASN A 415 -28.38 24.35 -6.33
C ASN A 415 -27.17 24.29 -7.27
N LYS A 416 -26.03 24.85 -6.87
CA LYS A 416 -24.79 24.74 -7.63
C LYS A 416 -24.39 23.28 -7.88
N LEU A 417 -24.31 22.46 -6.83
CA LEU A 417 -23.86 21.07 -6.97
C LEU A 417 -24.86 20.20 -7.76
N PHE A 418 -26.17 20.34 -7.55
CA PHE A 418 -27.19 19.51 -8.21
C PHE A 418 -27.58 20.00 -9.60
N VAL A 419 -27.69 21.31 -9.81
CA VAL A 419 -28.24 21.90 -11.04
C VAL A 419 -27.13 22.34 -11.99
N GLU A 420 -26.17 23.12 -11.50
CA GLU A 420 -25.10 23.68 -12.33
C GLU A 420 -24.02 22.64 -12.63
N ASP A 421 -23.48 21.99 -11.59
CA ASP A 421 -22.46 20.94 -11.71
C ASP A 421 -23.06 19.58 -12.08
N LYS A 422 -24.40 19.45 -12.05
CA LYS A 422 -25.16 18.25 -12.38
C LYS A 422 -24.72 17.00 -11.60
N LEU A 423 -24.23 17.18 -10.38
CA LEU A 423 -23.82 16.07 -9.52
C LEU A 423 -25.03 15.39 -8.91
N LYS A 424 -24.97 14.07 -8.83
CA LYS A 424 -26.03 13.27 -8.23
C LYS A 424 -25.73 12.98 -6.77
N GLY A 425 -26.61 13.42 -5.88
CA GLY A 425 -26.61 13.02 -4.48
C GLY A 425 -27.00 11.55 -4.33
N ILE A 426 -26.18 10.77 -3.64
CA ILE A 426 -26.36 9.33 -3.42
C ILE A 426 -26.84 8.99 -2.01
N GLY A 427 -26.81 9.95 -1.10
CA GLY A 427 -27.32 9.80 0.26
C GLY A 427 -26.87 10.92 1.20
N ILE A 428 -27.51 10.98 2.36
CA ILE A 428 -27.13 11.84 3.48
C ILE A 428 -26.74 10.94 4.64
N PHE A 429 -25.55 11.14 5.20
CA PHE A 429 -24.99 10.28 6.22
C PHE A 429 -24.65 11.06 7.50
N ASP A 430 -24.91 10.46 8.65
CA ASP A 430 -24.45 10.97 9.94
C ASP A 430 -23.04 10.46 10.31
N GLY A 431 -22.60 10.75 11.53
CA GLY A 431 -21.35 10.24 12.09
C GLY A 431 -20.13 10.66 11.25
N THR A 432 -19.38 9.68 10.73
CA THR A 432 -18.18 9.95 9.90
C THR A 432 -18.52 10.49 8.51
N GLY A 433 -19.78 10.35 8.05
CA GLY A 433 -20.20 10.76 6.72
C GLY A 433 -19.59 9.95 5.57
N ARG A 434 -18.84 8.87 5.86
CA ARG A 434 -18.13 8.08 4.85
C ARG A 434 -19.02 6.98 4.27
N TYR A 435 -19.18 6.97 2.96
CA TYR A 435 -19.86 5.93 2.20
C TYR A 435 -19.27 4.54 2.47
N ALA A 436 -17.95 4.42 2.63
CA ALA A 436 -17.31 3.16 2.97
C ALA A 436 -17.72 2.63 4.37
N ASP A 437 -17.94 3.50 5.36
CA ASP A 437 -18.43 3.10 6.68
C ASP A 437 -19.90 2.67 6.63
N PHE A 438 -20.71 3.36 5.84
CA PHE A 438 -22.10 3.00 5.54
C PHE A 438 -22.19 1.64 4.82
N LYS A 439 -21.44 1.44 3.72
CA LYS A 439 -21.40 0.17 2.95
C LYS A 439 -20.92 -1.00 3.83
N ALA A 440 -20.02 -0.75 4.78
CA ALA A 440 -19.54 -1.74 5.73
C ALA A 440 -20.55 -2.06 6.86
N ASN A 441 -21.65 -1.31 6.96
CA ASN A 441 -22.68 -1.42 7.99
C ASN A 441 -22.09 -1.49 9.42
N ASN A 442 -21.12 -0.63 9.71
CA ASN A 442 -20.32 -0.68 10.95
C ASN A 442 -20.80 0.29 12.04
N GLY A 443 -21.90 1.01 11.81
CA GLY A 443 -22.52 1.97 12.73
C GLY A 443 -21.80 3.32 12.86
N LYS A 444 -20.69 3.55 12.14
CA LYS A 444 -19.95 4.83 12.18
C LYS A 444 -20.52 5.90 11.27
N ALA A 445 -21.26 5.50 10.24
CA ALA A 445 -22.05 6.37 9.37
C ALA A 445 -23.32 5.63 9.00
N ASN A 446 -24.46 6.28 9.25
CA ASN A 446 -25.78 5.74 8.96
C ASN A 446 -26.47 6.66 7.95
N SER A 447 -27.25 6.07 7.04
CA SER A 447 -28.11 6.86 6.16
C SER A 447 -29.19 7.53 6.99
N VAL A 448 -29.36 8.83 6.80
CA VAL A 448 -30.38 9.66 7.45
C VAL A 448 -31.18 10.42 6.40
N GLY A 449 -32.38 10.87 6.76
CA GLY A 449 -33.20 11.71 5.88
C GLY A 449 -32.67 13.13 5.76
N GLN A 450 -33.24 13.89 4.82
CA GLN A 450 -32.96 15.33 4.65
C GLN A 450 -33.50 16.21 5.79
N ALA A 451 -34.56 15.73 6.46
CA ALA A 451 -35.21 16.45 7.54
C ALA A 451 -34.84 15.88 8.91
N GLY A 452 -34.84 16.73 9.94
CA GLY A 452 -34.57 16.36 11.32
C GLY A 452 -34.97 17.46 12.30
N THR A 453 -34.58 17.31 13.56
CA THR A 453 -34.79 18.32 14.61
C THR A 453 -33.45 18.80 15.17
N TYR A 454 -33.38 20.10 15.47
CA TYR A 454 -32.22 20.65 16.17
C TYR A 454 -32.12 20.06 17.57
N THR A 455 -30.93 19.61 17.94
CA THR A 455 -30.64 19.04 19.26
C THR A 455 -29.69 19.92 20.06
N GLU A 456 -29.66 19.69 21.37
CA GLU A 456 -28.72 20.35 22.26
C GLU A 456 -27.25 20.13 21.89
N GLN A 457 -26.95 18.91 21.44
CA GLN A 457 -25.64 18.54 20.92
C GLN A 457 -25.57 18.87 19.43
N PRO A 458 -24.45 19.44 18.94
CA PRO A 458 -24.27 19.68 17.51
C PRO A 458 -24.35 18.39 16.71
N GLN A 459 -25.00 18.47 15.55
CA GLN A 459 -25.16 17.34 14.63
C GLN A 459 -24.26 17.51 13.40
N THR A 460 -23.86 16.40 12.78
CA THR A 460 -23.19 16.39 11.48
C THR A 460 -24.03 15.62 10.46
N ARG A 461 -24.13 16.16 9.25
CA ARG A 461 -24.80 15.57 8.09
C ARG A 461 -23.85 15.70 6.92
N THR A 462 -23.60 14.61 6.20
CA THR A 462 -22.73 14.63 5.02
C THR A 462 -23.54 14.18 3.82
N ILE A 463 -23.78 15.11 2.90
CA ILE A 463 -24.36 14.80 1.60
C ILE A 463 -23.23 14.27 0.73
N VAL A 464 -23.38 13.04 0.26
CA VAL A 464 -22.40 12.42 -0.63
C VAL A 464 -22.95 12.46 -2.05
N PHE A 465 -22.13 12.97 -2.96
CA PHE A 465 -22.34 12.99 -4.40
C PHE A 465 -21.45 11.93 -5.04
N ALA A 466 -21.83 11.40 -6.20
CA ALA A 466 -20.98 10.50 -6.97
C ALA A 466 -21.21 10.66 -8.47
N SER A 467 -20.31 10.07 -9.25
CA SER A 467 -20.52 9.85 -10.68
C SER A 467 -21.78 9.01 -10.92
N ASP A 468 -22.47 9.27 -12.02
CA ASP A 468 -23.61 8.46 -12.46
C ASP A 468 -23.20 7.10 -13.02
N SER A 469 -21.91 6.90 -13.26
CA SER A 469 -21.30 5.68 -13.80
C SER A 469 -20.08 5.22 -13.00
N SER A 470 -19.85 3.90 -13.03
CA SER A 470 -18.66 3.25 -12.45
C SER A 470 -18.18 2.10 -13.35
N THR A 471 -16.97 1.63 -13.07
CA THR A 471 -16.31 0.58 -13.87
C THR A 471 -16.01 -0.65 -13.04
N VAL A 472 -16.40 -1.82 -13.55
CA VAL A 472 -15.93 -3.12 -13.07
C VAL A 472 -14.78 -3.59 -13.97
N THR A 473 -13.58 -3.72 -13.40
CA THR A 473 -12.39 -4.19 -14.12
C THR A 473 -12.14 -5.68 -13.87
N ILE A 474 -12.10 -6.45 -14.95
CA ILE A 474 -11.92 -7.90 -14.92
C ILE A 474 -10.48 -8.21 -15.29
N ASN A 475 -9.73 -8.74 -14.33
CA ASN A 475 -8.34 -9.12 -14.46
C ASN A 475 -8.23 -10.62 -14.70
N TYR A 476 -7.27 -11.01 -15.52
CA TYR A 476 -6.95 -12.41 -15.82
C TYR A 476 -5.54 -12.70 -15.30
N GLU A 477 -5.43 -13.44 -14.21
CA GLU A 477 -4.16 -13.72 -13.55
C GLU A 477 -3.90 -15.23 -13.42
N ASP A 478 -2.63 -15.64 -13.38
CA ASP A 478 -2.28 -16.98 -12.91
C ASP A 478 -2.33 -17.08 -11.38
N GLU A 479 -2.13 -18.29 -10.83
CA GLU A 479 -2.02 -18.48 -9.36
C GLU A 479 -0.83 -17.69 -8.74
N ALA A 480 0.16 -17.35 -9.56
CA ALA A 480 1.28 -16.47 -9.23
C ALA A 480 0.95 -14.97 -9.40
N GLY A 481 -0.31 -14.58 -9.62
CA GLY A 481 -0.76 -13.19 -9.71
C GLY A 481 -0.12 -12.41 -10.87
N ASN A 482 0.39 -13.13 -11.87
CA ASN A 482 0.89 -12.57 -13.10
C ASN A 482 -0.28 -12.41 -14.06
N GLN A 483 -0.37 -11.23 -14.66
CA GLN A 483 -1.39 -10.94 -15.65
C GLN A 483 -1.16 -11.80 -16.91
N LEU A 484 -2.19 -12.51 -17.36
CA LEU A 484 -2.17 -13.37 -18.53
C LEU A 484 -2.70 -12.66 -19.78
N GLN A 485 -3.66 -11.75 -19.61
CA GLN A 485 -4.23 -10.95 -20.68
C GLN A 485 -4.53 -9.52 -20.18
N ALA A 486 -4.62 -8.55 -21.09
CA ALA A 486 -5.10 -7.21 -20.76
C ALA A 486 -6.45 -7.27 -20.02
N PRO A 487 -6.71 -6.41 -19.02
CA PRO A 487 -7.96 -6.44 -18.27
C PRO A 487 -9.10 -5.98 -19.16
N THR A 488 -10.30 -6.50 -18.91
CA THR A 488 -11.53 -6.05 -19.56
C THR A 488 -12.26 -5.10 -18.62
N SER A 489 -12.57 -3.89 -19.08
CA SER A 489 -13.34 -2.91 -18.29
C SER A 489 -14.77 -2.84 -18.81
N VAL A 490 -15.73 -2.96 -17.90
CA VAL A 490 -17.15 -2.75 -18.20
C VAL A 490 -17.60 -1.55 -17.40
N THR A 491 -18.04 -0.51 -18.09
CA THR A 491 -18.58 0.72 -17.48
C THR A 491 -20.09 0.73 -17.64
N GLY A 492 -20.80 1.10 -16.60
CA GLY A 492 -22.26 1.21 -16.62
C GLY A 492 -22.76 2.21 -15.60
N ASN A 493 -24.05 2.52 -15.71
CA ASN A 493 -24.69 3.46 -14.80
C ASN A 493 -24.83 2.83 -13.41
N THR A 494 -24.53 3.59 -12.37
CA THR A 494 -24.65 3.18 -10.97
C THR A 494 -26.07 2.72 -10.63
N ASN A 495 -26.18 1.71 -9.76
CA ASN A 495 -27.43 1.02 -9.38
C ASN A 495 -28.18 0.28 -10.51
N THR A 496 -27.60 0.18 -11.71
CA THR A 496 -28.13 -0.69 -12.78
C THR A 496 -27.50 -2.07 -12.72
N ASP A 497 -28.16 -3.06 -13.31
CA ASP A 497 -27.72 -4.46 -13.28
C ASP A 497 -26.37 -4.62 -14.00
N PHE A 498 -25.46 -5.37 -13.36
CA PHE A 498 -24.17 -5.70 -13.95
C PHE A 498 -24.26 -7.06 -14.65
N ALA A 499 -24.02 -7.07 -15.96
CA ALA A 499 -23.87 -8.30 -16.73
C ALA A 499 -22.38 -8.64 -16.85
N LEU A 500 -21.98 -9.78 -16.27
CA LEU A 500 -20.64 -10.30 -16.42
C LEU A 500 -20.38 -10.67 -17.89
N PRO A 501 -19.36 -10.12 -18.56
CA PRO A 501 -19.01 -10.51 -19.91
C PRO A 501 -18.43 -11.94 -19.94
N THR A 502 -18.43 -12.57 -21.10
CA THR A 502 -17.91 -13.92 -21.28
C THR A 502 -16.45 -14.01 -20.81
N ILE A 503 -16.19 -14.92 -19.87
CA ILE A 503 -14.84 -15.19 -19.35
C ILE A 503 -14.22 -16.30 -20.19
N PRO A 504 -13.01 -16.13 -20.75
CA PRO A 504 -12.34 -17.17 -21.51
C PRO A 504 -12.08 -18.43 -20.66
N GLU A 505 -12.40 -19.61 -21.18
CA GLU A 505 -12.07 -20.87 -20.49
C GLU A 505 -10.57 -21.18 -20.56
N THR A 506 -9.89 -20.70 -21.60
CA THR A 506 -8.45 -20.84 -21.76
C THR A 506 -7.80 -19.54 -22.21
N ILE A 507 -6.56 -19.32 -21.76
CA ILE A 507 -5.72 -18.21 -22.19
C ILE A 507 -4.35 -18.78 -22.55
N THR A 508 -3.81 -18.40 -23.71
CA THR A 508 -2.45 -18.77 -24.11
C THR A 508 -1.53 -17.57 -23.98
N LYS A 509 -0.44 -17.72 -23.24
CA LYS A 509 0.59 -16.69 -23.09
C LYS A 509 1.96 -17.34 -23.08
N ASP A 510 2.89 -16.80 -23.88
CA ASP A 510 4.27 -17.30 -23.98
C ASP A 510 4.34 -18.82 -24.26
N ASP A 511 3.51 -19.31 -25.20
CA ASP A 511 3.35 -20.72 -25.58
C ASP A 511 2.86 -21.67 -24.46
N VAL A 512 2.45 -21.13 -23.32
CA VAL A 512 1.82 -21.88 -22.22
C VAL A 512 0.30 -21.67 -22.28
N VAL A 513 -0.45 -22.78 -22.29
CA VAL A 513 -1.91 -22.76 -22.21
C VAL A 513 -2.32 -22.79 -20.73
N TYR A 514 -3.18 -21.86 -20.33
CA TYR A 514 -3.77 -21.80 -19.00
C TYR A 514 -5.26 -22.11 -19.08
N THR A 515 -5.79 -22.84 -18.11
CA THR A 515 -7.24 -23.13 -17.97
C THR A 515 -7.83 -22.35 -16.80
N LEU A 516 -9.07 -21.88 -16.98
CA LEU A 516 -9.79 -21.13 -15.96
C LEU A 516 -10.02 -21.99 -14.72
N LYS A 517 -9.55 -21.51 -13.57
CA LYS A 517 -9.79 -22.13 -12.26
C LYS A 517 -11.05 -21.56 -11.60
N GLY A 518 -11.32 -20.26 -11.80
CA GLY A 518 -12.51 -19.58 -11.29
C GLY A 518 -12.22 -18.14 -10.85
N LEU A 519 -13.22 -17.50 -10.23
CA LEU A 519 -13.06 -16.19 -9.61
C LEU A 519 -12.20 -16.32 -8.34
N LYS A 520 -11.33 -15.34 -8.09
CA LYS A 520 -10.43 -15.33 -6.93
C LYS A 520 -11.20 -15.39 -5.60
N ASP A 521 -10.68 -16.19 -4.67
CA ASP A 521 -11.28 -16.39 -3.34
C ASP A 521 -11.64 -15.07 -2.64
N GLY A 522 -12.87 -15.03 -2.11
CA GLY A 522 -13.41 -13.87 -1.41
C GLY A 522 -13.98 -12.77 -2.31
N GLN A 523 -13.91 -12.93 -3.64
CA GLN A 523 -14.62 -12.05 -4.57
C GLN A 523 -15.95 -12.68 -5.00
N THR A 524 -16.93 -11.81 -5.25
CA THR A 524 -18.23 -12.16 -5.80
C THR A 524 -18.52 -11.23 -6.97
N VAL A 525 -19.19 -11.74 -8.00
CA VAL A 525 -19.65 -10.90 -9.11
C VAL A 525 -20.74 -9.97 -8.56
N PRO A 526 -20.61 -8.63 -8.73
CA PRO A 526 -21.62 -7.72 -8.25
C PRO A 526 -22.90 -7.90 -9.06
N ALA A 527 -24.06 -7.80 -8.42
CA ALA A 527 -25.34 -7.82 -9.12
C ALA A 527 -25.61 -6.51 -9.88
N LYS A 528 -25.03 -5.40 -9.40
CA LYS A 528 -25.23 -4.04 -9.90
C LYS A 528 -23.94 -3.24 -9.88
N PHE A 529 -23.84 -2.22 -10.72
CA PHE A 529 -22.77 -1.23 -10.62
C PHE A 529 -22.90 -0.44 -9.32
N ASP A 530 -21.84 -0.40 -8.51
CA ASP A 530 -21.75 0.44 -7.32
C ASP A 530 -21.28 1.87 -7.69
N PHE A 531 -21.23 2.79 -6.74
CA PHE A 531 -20.70 4.15 -6.92
C PHE A 531 -19.16 4.25 -6.90
N VAL A 532 -18.47 3.14 -6.65
CA VAL A 532 -17.01 3.02 -6.70
C VAL A 532 -16.62 1.97 -7.74
N ASP A 533 -15.44 2.13 -8.32
CA ASP A 533 -14.89 1.14 -9.24
C ASP A 533 -14.56 -0.15 -8.48
N GLU A 534 -14.95 -1.27 -9.07
CA GLU A 534 -14.68 -2.59 -8.53
C GLU A 534 -13.72 -3.37 -9.43
N SER A 535 -13.09 -4.40 -8.88
CA SER A 535 -12.23 -5.28 -9.66
C SER A 535 -12.47 -6.74 -9.34
N LEU A 536 -12.70 -7.52 -10.39
CA LEU A 536 -12.78 -8.98 -10.37
C LEU A 536 -11.47 -9.55 -10.89
N THR A 537 -11.00 -10.65 -10.32
CA THR A 537 -9.80 -11.34 -10.78
C THR A 537 -10.14 -12.81 -11.01
N TYR A 538 -10.11 -13.24 -12.26
CA TYR A 538 -10.24 -14.66 -12.60
C TYR A 538 -8.85 -15.29 -12.60
N ILE A 539 -8.72 -16.39 -11.86
CA ILE A 539 -7.49 -17.15 -11.69
C ILE A 539 -7.45 -18.29 -12.69
N TYR A 540 -6.31 -18.45 -13.35
CA TYR A 540 -6.04 -19.54 -14.27
C TYR A 540 -4.85 -20.37 -13.76
N GLN A 541 -4.86 -21.66 -14.11
CA GLN A 541 -3.78 -22.60 -13.81
C GLN A 541 -3.17 -23.13 -15.11
N VAL A 542 -1.89 -23.51 -15.07
CA VAL A 542 -1.22 -24.05 -16.25
C VAL A 542 -1.87 -25.38 -16.64
N LYS A 543 -2.23 -25.52 -17.92
CA LYS A 543 -2.66 -26.81 -18.49
C LYS A 543 -1.44 -27.74 -18.52
N PRO A 544 -1.45 -28.89 -17.81
CA PRO A 544 -0.31 -29.80 -17.81
C PRO A 544 0.00 -30.32 -19.21
N THR A 545 1.27 -30.30 -19.61
CA THR A 545 1.77 -30.79 -20.91
C THR A 545 2.64 -32.04 -20.79
N GLU A 546 3.05 -32.42 -19.58
CA GLU A 546 3.91 -33.59 -19.31
C GLU A 546 3.21 -34.57 -18.36
N ALA A 547 3.26 -35.86 -18.68
CA ALA A 547 2.77 -36.92 -17.80
C ALA A 547 3.80 -37.29 -16.73
N LYS A 548 3.33 -37.82 -15.61
CA LYS A 548 4.19 -38.43 -14.60
C LYS A 548 4.41 -39.92 -14.91
N PRO A 549 5.58 -40.47 -14.56
CA PRO A 549 5.90 -41.85 -14.89
C PRO A 549 5.09 -42.85 -14.08
N VAL A 550 4.96 -44.06 -14.61
CA VAL A 550 4.42 -45.23 -13.89
C VAL A 550 5.58 -45.99 -13.27
N THR A 551 5.52 -46.23 -11.96
CA THR A 551 6.55 -46.98 -11.23
C THR A 551 6.10 -48.42 -11.02
N VAL A 552 6.89 -49.39 -11.46
CA VAL A 552 6.66 -50.82 -11.21
C VAL A 552 7.53 -51.26 -10.05
N LYS A 553 6.92 -51.71 -8.95
CA LYS A 553 7.59 -52.18 -7.74
C LYS A 553 7.45 -53.69 -7.57
N TYR A 554 8.47 -54.34 -7.03
CA TYR A 554 8.50 -55.78 -6.79
C TYR A 554 8.42 -56.04 -5.29
N VAL A 555 7.35 -56.67 -4.82
CA VAL A 555 7.04 -56.76 -3.39
C VAL A 555 6.70 -58.18 -2.93
N ASP A 556 7.02 -58.45 -1.68
CA ASP A 556 6.53 -59.65 -0.97
C ASP A 556 5.01 -59.54 -0.79
N LYS A 557 4.26 -60.51 -1.34
CA LYS A 557 2.79 -60.53 -1.30
C LYS A 557 2.26 -60.53 0.13
N ASP A 558 2.96 -61.20 1.03
CA ASP A 558 2.51 -61.43 2.42
C ASP A 558 3.01 -60.34 3.38
N ASN A 559 3.94 -59.47 2.94
CA ASN A 559 4.55 -58.39 3.74
C ASN A 559 4.59 -57.04 2.99
N MET A 560 3.54 -56.68 2.24
CA MET A 560 3.49 -55.42 1.49
C MET A 560 3.60 -54.18 2.41
N PRO A 561 4.40 -53.14 2.09
CA PRO A 561 5.10 -52.87 0.83
C PRO A 561 6.59 -53.24 0.84
N HIS A 562 7.01 -54.30 1.54
CA HIS A 562 8.41 -54.73 1.55
C HIS A 562 8.90 -55.02 0.12
N GLU A 563 9.81 -54.18 -0.37
CA GLU A 563 10.39 -54.31 -1.71
C GLU A 563 11.48 -55.39 -1.70
N ILE A 564 11.36 -56.33 -2.64
CA ILE A 564 12.22 -57.53 -2.77
C ILE A 564 12.99 -57.54 -4.09
N GLY A 565 12.93 -56.44 -4.86
CA GLY A 565 13.64 -56.29 -6.12
C GLY A 565 13.71 -54.82 -6.58
N PRO A 566 14.61 -54.50 -7.53
CA PRO A 566 14.78 -53.14 -8.03
C PRO A 566 13.54 -52.66 -8.82
N GLN A 567 13.01 -51.50 -8.48
CA GLN A 567 11.88 -50.89 -9.19
C GLN A 567 12.20 -50.54 -10.66
N LYS A 568 11.20 -50.60 -11.54
CA LYS A 568 11.29 -50.11 -12.94
C LYS A 568 10.43 -48.85 -13.12
N ILE A 569 10.87 -47.94 -13.98
CA ILE A 569 10.14 -46.70 -14.31
C ILE A 569 9.72 -46.77 -15.78
N ILE A 570 8.44 -46.56 -16.05
CA ILE A 570 7.89 -46.45 -17.41
C ILE A 570 7.55 -44.97 -17.64
N THR A 571 8.00 -44.41 -18.76
CA THR A 571 7.71 -43.03 -19.17
C THR A 571 6.97 -43.03 -20.50
N GLY A 572 6.02 -42.11 -20.66
CA GLY A 572 5.29 -41.86 -21.89
C GLY A 572 4.61 -40.51 -21.86
N LYS A 573 3.98 -40.10 -22.97
CA LYS A 573 3.30 -38.80 -23.07
C LYS A 573 1.92 -38.84 -22.42
N LEU A 574 1.41 -37.68 -22.03
CA LEU A 574 0.10 -37.54 -21.38
C LEU A 574 -1.01 -38.09 -22.28
N GLY A 575 -1.72 -39.11 -21.81
CA GLY A 575 -2.75 -39.83 -22.57
C GLY A 575 -2.26 -41.03 -23.39
N GLU A 576 -0.94 -41.28 -23.51
CA GLU A 576 -0.44 -42.53 -24.09
C GLU A 576 -0.70 -43.70 -23.13
N THR A 577 -0.94 -44.89 -23.68
CA THR A 577 -1.22 -46.09 -22.89
C THR A 577 0.06 -46.78 -22.42
N TYR A 578 0.06 -47.31 -21.20
CA TYR A 578 1.09 -48.22 -20.70
C TYR A 578 0.49 -49.60 -20.40
N ASN A 579 1.34 -50.63 -20.46
CA ASN A 579 0.97 -52.01 -20.14
C ASN A 579 2.12 -52.70 -19.40
N VAL A 580 1.88 -53.06 -18.13
CA VAL A 580 2.77 -53.85 -17.28
C VAL A 580 2.35 -55.30 -17.40
N ASN A 581 3.04 -56.03 -18.27
CA ASN A 581 2.79 -57.43 -18.59
C ASN A 581 3.90 -58.34 -18.00
N ASP A 582 3.95 -59.57 -18.48
CA ASP A 582 4.93 -60.58 -18.09
C ASP A 582 6.40 -60.20 -18.35
N ASP A 583 6.68 -59.28 -19.29
CA ASP A 583 8.04 -58.78 -19.56
C ASP A 583 8.62 -57.97 -18.39
N TYR A 584 7.74 -57.51 -17.50
CA TYR A 584 8.12 -56.85 -16.26
C TYR A 584 8.38 -57.84 -15.12
N LYS A 585 8.16 -59.15 -15.28
CA LYS A 585 8.52 -60.15 -14.25
C LYS A 585 10.03 -60.20 -14.04
N LEU A 586 10.43 -60.43 -12.80
CA LEU A 586 11.83 -60.58 -12.41
C LEU A 586 12.01 -61.93 -11.72
N ALA A 587 13.07 -62.66 -12.06
CA ALA A 587 13.47 -63.83 -11.28
C ALA A 587 14.09 -63.35 -9.95
N ILE A 588 13.35 -63.52 -8.85
CA ILE A 588 13.78 -63.11 -7.51
C ILE A 588 14.18 -64.37 -6.72
N PRO A 589 15.47 -64.56 -6.37
CA PRO A 589 15.92 -65.74 -5.65
C PRO A 589 15.14 -65.96 -4.35
N GLY A 590 14.62 -67.17 -4.16
CA GLY A 590 13.83 -67.52 -2.97
C GLY A 590 12.38 -67.03 -2.99
N TYR A 591 11.89 -66.53 -4.11
CA TYR A 591 10.51 -66.07 -4.30
C TYR A 591 9.93 -66.57 -5.63
N THR A 592 8.62 -66.84 -5.66
CA THR A 592 7.87 -67.22 -6.87
C THR A 592 6.83 -66.16 -7.17
N PHE A 593 6.71 -65.74 -8.44
CA PHE A 593 5.75 -64.71 -8.86
C PHE A 593 4.30 -65.13 -8.55
N ALA A 594 3.55 -64.25 -7.91
CA ALA A 594 2.21 -64.53 -7.39
C ALA A 594 1.10 -63.70 -8.06
N GLY A 595 1.42 -62.58 -8.73
CA GLY A 595 0.45 -61.77 -9.46
C GLY A 595 0.80 -60.29 -9.57
N ILE A 596 -0.07 -59.50 -10.21
CA ILE A 596 0.04 -58.03 -10.31
C ILE A 596 -1.06 -57.42 -9.44
N SER A 597 -0.72 -56.35 -8.71
CA SER A 597 -1.66 -55.54 -7.93
C SER A 597 -1.55 -54.06 -8.33
N GLY A 598 -2.69 -53.40 -8.52
CA GLY A 598 -2.79 -52.08 -9.17
C GLY A 598 -3.20 -52.16 -10.65
N ASN A 599 -3.29 -51.02 -11.31
CA ASN A 599 -3.72 -50.92 -12.71
C ASN A 599 -2.59 -51.32 -13.66
N ALA A 600 -2.54 -52.60 -14.03
CA ALA A 600 -1.54 -53.15 -14.94
C ALA A 600 -1.60 -52.52 -16.35
N THR A 601 -2.76 -52.01 -16.76
CA THR A 601 -2.95 -51.24 -17.99
C THR A 601 -3.64 -49.91 -17.68
N GLY A 602 -3.21 -48.83 -18.33
CA GLY A 602 -3.80 -47.50 -18.14
C GLY A 602 -3.19 -46.48 -19.09
N THR A 603 -3.48 -45.19 -18.89
CA THR A 603 -2.83 -44.09 -19.60
C THR A 603 -1.91 -43.31 -18.66
N PHE A 604 -0.83 -42.74 -19.19
CA PHE A 604 0.01 -41.82 -18.43
C PHE A 604 -0.78 -40.55 -18.09
N GLU A 605 -0.90 -40.26 -16.80
CA GLU A 605 -1.63 -39.12 -16.25
C GLU A 605 -0.67 -38.05 -15.72
N ASP A 606 -1.20 -36.89 -15.29
CA ASP A 606 -0.41 -35.84 -14.63
C ASP A 606 -0.10 -36.17 -13.15
N THR A 607 -0.59 -37.32 -12.67
CA THR A 607 -0.27 -37.90 -11.36
C THR A 607 0.57 -39.17 -11.52
N ALA A 608 1.54 -39.37 -10.61
CA ALA A 608 2.41 -40.54 -10.65
C ALA A 608 1.63 -41.80 -10.22
N GLN A 609 1.72 -42.87 -11.02
CA GLN A 609 1.01 -44.13 -10.77
C GLN A 609 2.01 -45.21 -10.34
N THR A 610 1.54 -46.20 -9.58
CA THR A 610 2.39 -47.33 -9.12
C THR A 610 1.69 -48.67 -9.38
N VAL A 611 2.43 -49.63 -9.94
CA VAL A 611 2.00 -51.01 -10.17
C VAL A 611 2.89 -51.95 -9.37
N TYR A 612 2.31 -52.92 -8.66
CA TYR A 612 3.03 -53.85 -7.81
C TYR A 612 3.07 -55.26 -8.42
N MET A 613 4.26 -55.74 -8.74
CA MET A 613 4.54 -57.14 -9.06
C MET A 613 4.73 -57.90 -7.74
N GLN A 614 3.77 -58.75 -7.37
CA GLN A 614 3.76 -59.49 -6.10
C GLN A 614 4.43 -60.87 -6.25
N TYR A 615 5.20 -61.28 -5.23
CA TYR A 615 5.84 -62.60 -5.17
C TYR A 615 5.63 -63.25 -3.80
N THR A 616 5.53 -64.58 -3.77
CA THR A 616 5.43 -65.40 -2.56
C THR A 616 6.78 -66.03 -2.25
N LYS A 617 7.20 -66.00 -0.99
CA LYS A 617 8.49 -66.57 -0.55
C LYS A 617 8.47 -68.10 -0.65
N ASN A 618 9.52 -68.68 -1.22
CA ASN A 618 9.67 -70.13 -1.35
C ASN A 618 9.98 -70.77 0.02
N PRO A 619 9.50 -71.99 0.31
CA PRO A 619 9.76 -72.69 1.57
C PRO A 619 11.26 -72.98 1.78
N ALA A 620 11.75 -72.82 3.01
CA ALA A 620 13.16 -72.90 3.37
C ALA A 620 13.71 -74.36 3.36
N GLN A 621 14.99 -74.50 3.00
CA GLN A 621 15.74 -75.77 2.99
C GLN A 621 16.68 -75.84 4.22
N PRO A 622 16.93 -77.02 4.82
CA PRO A 622 17.85 -77.18 5.96
C PRO A 622 19.28 -76.78 5.59
N LYS A 623 19.98 -76.07 6.51
CA LYS A 623 21.41 -75.79 6.38
C LYS A 623 22.22 -76.71 7.31
N SER A 624 23.27 -77.32 6.78
CA SER A 624 24.16 -78.23 7.50
C SER A 624 24.93 -77.54 8.64
N VAL A 625 25.33 -78.31 9.65
CA VAL A 625 26.28 -77.87 10.67
C VAL A 625 27.69 -78.11 10.17
N THR A 626 28.54 -77.08 10.14
CA THR A 626 29.91 -77.14 9.61
C THR A 626 30.91 -77.19 10.76
N ILE A 627 31.85 -78.13 10.72
CA ILE A 627 32.93 -78.31 11.70
C ILE A 627 34.25 -77.86 11.06
N ARG A 628 34.93 -76.90 11.70
CA ARG A 628 36.19 -76.33 11.22
C ARG A 628 37.31 -76.57 12.21
N TYR A 629 38.51 -76.86 11.72
CA TYR A 629 39.70 -77.14 12.52
C TYR A 629 40.62 -75.93 12.47
N VAL A 630 40.84 -75.24 13.59
CA VAL A 630 41.56 -73.95 13.61
C VAL A 630 42.71 -73.94 14.63
N ASP A 631 43.76 -73.21 14.28
CA ASP A 631 44.85 -72.86 15.20
C ASP A 631 44.36 -71.82 16.21
N ILE A 632 44.44 -72.14 17.51
CA ILE A 632 43.99 -71.24 18.58
C ILE A 632 44.80 -69.94 18.63
N ASP A 633 46.07 -69.99 18.22
CA ASP A 633 46.98 -68.85 18.30
C ASP A 633 46.89 -67.95 17.03
N ASN A 634 46.24 -68.42 15.95
CA ASN A 634 46.19 -67.75 14.64
C ASN A 634 44.79 -67.79 13.97
N MET A 635 43.70 -67.59 14.70
CA MET A 635 42.34 -67.69 14.17
C MET A 635 42.03 -66.59 13.11
N PRO A 636 41.35 -66.90 11.97
CA PRO A 636 40.75 -68.17 11.57
C PRO A 636 41.62 -68.96 10.57
N HIS A 637 42.89 -69.20 10.88
CA HIS A 637 43.71 -70.10 10.08
C HIS A 637 43.21 -71.54 10.22
N GLU A 638 42.70 -72.10 9.11
CA GLU A 638 42.22 -73.48 9.04
C GLU A 638 43.41 -74.43 8.89
N ILE A 639 43.48 -75.44 9.76
CA ILE A 639 44.59 -76.41 9.87
C ILE A 639 44.16 -77.84 9.55
N GLY A 640 42.95 -78.01 9.02
CA GLY A 640 42.42 -79.30 8.60
C GLY A 640 41.15 -79.16 7.74
N PRO A 641 40.80 -80.18 6.96
CA PRO A 641 39.63 -80.13 6.08
C PRO A 641 38.33 -80.07 6.90
N GLU A 642 37.39 -79.19 6.52
CA GLU A 642 36.10 -79.06 7.20
C GLU A 642 35.24 -80.35 7.09
N LYS A 643 34.40 -80.59 8.09
CA LYS A 643 33.38 -81.66 8.07
C LYS A 643 31.98 -81.07 8.18
N VAL A 644 30.98 -81.73 7.62
CA VAL A 644 29.58 -81.27 7.68
C VAL A 644 28.67 -82.34 8.25
N ILE A 645 27.74 -81.93 9.12
CA ILE A 645 26.62 -82.74 9.60
C ILE A 645 25.36 -82.28 8.86
N THR A 646 24.71 -83.21 8.15
CA THR A 646 23.52 -82.93 7.32
C THR A 646 22.30 -83.64 7.90
N GLY A 647 21.10 -83.08 7.65
CA GLY A 647 19.81 -83.59 8.11
C GLY A 647 18.68 -82.60 7.84
N LYS A 648 17.46 -82.94 8.24
CA LYS A 648 16.26 -82.09 8.10
C LYS A 648 16.21 -81.05 9.23
N ILE A 649 15.45 -79.97 9.02
CA ILE A 649 15.20 -78.97 10.06
C ILE A 649 14.54 -79.67 11.26
N GLY A 650 15.17 -79.57 12.43
CA GLY A 650 14.75 -80.23 13.67
C GLY A 650 15.53 -81.51 14.02
N ASP A 651 16.29 -82.10 13.08
CA ASP A 651 17.10 -83.28 13.37
C ASP A 651 18.21 -82.94 14.38
N PRO A 652 18.43 -83.76 15.43
CA PRO A 652 19.50 -83.52 16.38
C PRO A 652 20.88 -83.77 15.73
N TYR A 653 21.87 -82.95 16.08
CA TYR A 653 23.28 -83.17 15.74
C TYR A 653 24.16 -83.18 16.99
N ASN A 654 25.24 -83.96 16.94
CA ASN A 654 26.27 -84.00 17.97
C ASN A 654 27.67 -83.94 17.32
N ALA A 655 28.31 -82.79 17.42
CA ALA A 655 29.64 -82.53 16.88
C ALA A 655 30.77 -82.97 17.82
N THR A 656 30.48 -83.60 18.98
CA THR A 656 31.50 -84.11 19.93
C THR A 656 31.93 -85.55 19.65
N GLU A 657 31.29 -86.22 18.71
CA GLU A 657 31.60 -87.61 18.38
C GLU A 657 33.04 -87.76 17.88
N ALA A 658 33.68 -88.87 18.24
CA ALA A 658 35.11 -89.09 17.99
C ALA A 658 35.50 -88.95 16.52
N GLN A 659 34.58 -89.27 15.59
CA GLN A 659 34.79 -89.09 14.15
C GLN A 659 35.07 -87.64 13.73
N TYR A 660 34.66 -86.65 14.53
CA TYR A 660 34.87 -85.23 14.23
C TYR A 660 36.14 -84.67 14.89
N LYS A 661 36.86 -85.43 15.73
CA LYS A 661 38.16 -85.02 16.26
C LYS A 661 39.28 -85.52 15.35
N LEU A 662 39.95 -84.63 14.63
CA LEU A 662 41.10 -84.98 13.79
C LEU A 662 42.38 -85.07 14.63
N ASN A 663 43.26 -86.01 14.26
CA ASN A 663 44.67 -85.96 14.65
C ASN A 663 45.40 -85.13 13.59
N ILE A 664 46.00 -84.02 13.99
CA ILE A 664 46.64 -83.06 13.09
C ILE A 664 48.12 -82.98 13.48
N ASP A 665 49.02 -83.39 12.58
CA ASP A 665 50.46 -83.40 12.84
C ASP A 665 50.99 -82.00 13.21
N GLY A 666 51.75 -81.92 14.32
CA GLY A 666 52.30 -80.68 14.85
C GLY A 666 51.30 -79.83 15.67
N TYR A 667 50.10 -80.34 15.94
CA TYR A 667 49.04 -79.64 16.65
C TYR A 667 48.35 -80.52 17.70
N THR A 668 48.33 -80.05 18.95
CA THR A 668 47.63 -80.69 20.05
C THR A 668 46.19 -80.15 20.17
N PHE A 669 45.17 -81.01 20.06
CA PHE A 669 43.76 -80.61 20.26
C PHE A 669 43.55 -80.01 21.65
N LYS A 670 42.83 -78.89 21.72
CA LYS A 670 42.56 -78.17 22.96
C LYS A 670 41.10 -78.27 23.39
N ASP A 671 40.18 -77.73 22.59
CA ASP A 671 38.75 -77.72 22.91
C ASP A 671 37.87 -77.51 21.66
N ILE A 672 36.56 -77.60 21.86
CA ILE A 672 35.55 -77.26 20.86
C ILE A 672 34.92 -75.93 21.24
N GLN A 673 34.86 -74.98 20.29
CA GLN A 673 34.22 -73.68 20.43
C GLN A 673 33.02 -73.58 19.49
N GLY A 674 31.83 -73.33 20.04
CA GLY A 674 30.57 -73.26 19.30
C GLY A 674 29.52 -74.23 19.83
N PRO A 675 28.33 -74.32 19.20
CA PRO A 675 27.25 -75.20 19.64
C PRO A 675 27.59 -76.67 19.33
N ALA A 676 28.27 -77.35 20.25
CA ALA A 676 28.77 -78.71 20.02
C ALA A 676 27.65 -79.78 19.93
N THR A 677 26.44 -79.47 20.40
CA THR A 677 25.21 -80.25 20.21
C THR A 677 24.03 -79.32 19.95
N GLY A 678 23.01 -79.79 19.24
CA GLY A 678 21.82 -78.99 18.96
C GLY A 678 20.88 -79.63 17.95
N GLN A 679 19.97 -78.85 17.37
CA GLN A 679 19.14 -79.27 16.25
C GLN A 679 19.55 -78.51 14.97
N ILE A 680 19.47 -79.19 13.83
CA ILE A 680 19.69 -78.61 12.51
C ILE A 680 18.60 -77.55 12.26
N SER A 681 19.02 -76.34 11.89
CA SER A 681 18.14 -75.18 11.77
C SER A 681 18.19 -74.54 10.38
N GLU A 682 17.36 -73.53 10.17
CA GLU A 682 17.39 -72.69 8.96
C GLU A 682 18.61 -71.75 8.90
N SER A 683 19.34 -71.61 10.01
CA SER A 683 20.62 -70.92 10.10
C SER A 683 21.77 -71.94 10.09
N GLY A 684 22.74 -71.75 9.19
CA GLY A 684 23.94 -72.60 9.17
C GLY A 684 24.71 -72.42 10.48
N GLN A 685 25.02 -73.53 11.16
CA GLN A 685 25.73 -73.53 12.43
C GLN A 685 27.19 -73.92 12.19
N THR A 686 28.14 -73.32 12.93
CA THR A 686 29.56 -73.64 12.80
C THR A 686 30.17 -74.00 14.16
N VAL A 687 30.89 -75.12 14.20
CA VAL A 687 31.58 -75.66 15.37
C VAL A 687 33.08 -75.66 15.08
N TYR A 688 33.88 -75.04 15.94
CA TYR A 688 35.33 -74.97 15.78
C TYR A 688 36.03 -75.97 16.69
N TYR A 689 36.76 -76.92 16.12
CA TYR A 689 37.76 -77.70 16.84
C TYR A 689 39.06 -76.90 16.88
N ARG A 690 39.49 -76.49 18.07
CA ARG A 690 40.67 -75.65 18.24
C ARG A 690 41.86 -76.48 18.69
N TYR A 691 42.98 -76.29 18.02
CA TYR A 691 44.25 -76.95 18.33
C TYR A 691 45.30 -75.92 18.68
N LYS A 692 46.26 -76.32 19.51
CA LYS A 692 47.43 -75.54 19.86
C LYS A 692 48.65 -76.13 19.17
N ARG A 693 49.42 -75.29 18.50
CA ARG A 693 50.65 -75.69 17.79
C ARG A 693 51.74 -76.14 18.77
N ASP A 694 52.46 -77.20 18.44
CA ASP A 694 53.62 -77.67 19.21
C ASP A 694 54.87 -76.85 18.81
N GLN A 695 55.64 -76.32 19.78
CA GLN A 695 56.69 -75.33 19.49
C GLN A 695 57.98 -75.92 18.90
N ALA A 696 58.36 -75.49 17.69
CA ALA A 696 59.77 -75.37 17.25
C ALA A 696 59.98 -74.30 16.15
N LYS A 697 60.93 -73.39 16.44
CA LYS A 697 61.72 -72.45 15.60
C LYS A 697 61.39 -72.35 14.09
N ASN A 698 60.85 -71.19 13.69
CA ASN A 698 61.28 -70.32 12.56
C ASN A 698 60.18 -69.27 12.27
N GLU A 699 60.23 -68.12 12.95
CA GLU A 699 59.24 -67.04 12.77
C GLU A 699 59.59 -66.16 11.57
N ALA A 700 58.72 -66.13 10.55
CA ALA A 700 58.76 -65.16 9.47
C ALA A 700 58.03 -63.86 9.85
N LYS A 701 58.33 -62.75 9.17
CA LYS A 701 57.63 -61.47 9.39
C LYS A 701 56.28 -61.46 8.67
N PRO A 702 55.21 -60.93 9.31
CA PRO A 702 53.87 -60.94 8.73
C PRO A 702 53.74 -59.98 7.54
N VAL A 703 52.80 -60.29 6.65
CA VAL A 703 52.35 -59.41 5.57
C VAL A 703 51.28 -58.47 6.12
N THR A 704 51.47 -57.17 5.96
CA THR A 704 50.53 -56.12 6.42
C THR A 704 49.67 -55.63 5.26
N ILE A 705 48.35 -55.62 5.42
CA ILE A 705 47.38 -55.14 4.43
C ILE A 705 46.87 -53.76 4.89
N ARG A 706 47.01 -52.74 4.03
CA ARG A 706 46.51 -51.38 4.27
C ARG A 706 45.44 -51.00 3.25
N TYR A 707 44.36 -50.40 3.72
CA TYR A 707 43.26 -49.93 2.86
C TYR A 707 43.39 -48.43 2.65
N VAL A 708 43.62 -48.00 1.40
CA VAL A 708 43.99 -46.61 1.08
C VAL A 708 43.15 -46.00 -0.04
N ASP A 709 43.00 -44.68 -0.02
CA ASP A 709 42.42 -43.93 -1.14
C ASP A 709 43.39 -43.96 -2.34
N ALA A 710 42.93 -44.53 -3.46
CA ALA A 710 43.70 -44.69 -4.69
C ALA A 710 44.16 -43.34 -5.28
N ASN A 711 43.46 -42.25 -4.97
CA ASN A 711 43.76 -40.91 -5.48
C ASN A 711 44.53 -40.04 -4.47
N ASN A 712 44.78 -40.53 -3.24
CA ASN A 712 45.44 -39.76 -2.17
C ASN A 712 46.31 -40.65 -1.24
N MET A 713 47.19 -41.48 -1.82
CA MET A 713 48.05 -42.41 -1.07
C MET A 713 49.14 -41.64 -0.27
N PRO A 714 49.44 -42.01 1.01
CA PRO A 714 49.02 -43.20 1.75
C PRO A 714 47.85 -42.97 2.73
N HIS A 715 46.87 -42.12 2.41
CA HIS A 715 45.73 -41.89 3.31
C HIS A 715 44.95 -43.19 3.56
N GLU A 716 44.99 -43.68 4.79
CA GLU A 716 44.29 -44.89 5.23
C GLU A 716 42.79 -44.61 5.40
N ILE A 717 41.97 -45.43 4.76
CA ILE A 717 40.51 -45.33 4.74
C ILE A 717 39.84 -46.54 5.43
N GLY A 718 40.62 -47.41 6.06
CA GLY A 718 40.16 -48.55 6.83
C GLY A 718 41.27 -49.12 7.74
N PRO A 719 40.90 -49.90 8.76
CA PRO A 719 41.87 -50.49 9.70
C PRO A 719 42.80 -51.49 9.01
N GLN A 720 44.11 -51.42 9.26
CA GLN A 720 45.09 -52.37 8.71
C GLN A 720 44.87 -53.82 9.22
N ARG A 721 45.31 -54.81 8.43
CA ARG A 721 45.31 -56.24 8.81
C ARG A 721 46.71 -56.84 8.68
N THR A 722 46.99 -57.91 9.42
CA THR A 722 48.24 -58.67 9.29
C THR A 722 47.94 -60.14 9.03
N VAL A 723 48.70 -60.75 8.12
CA VAL A 723 48.67 -62.18 7.83
C VAL A 723 50.04 -62.74 8.18
N ALA A 724 50.11 -63.78 8.99
CA ALA A 724 51.35 -64.41 9.43
C ALA A 724 51.40 -65.87 8.97
N GLY A 725 52.60 -66.40 8.72
CA GLY A 725 52.86 -67.80 8.38
C GLY A 725 54.31 -68.16 8.71
N ALA A 726 54.67 -69.44 8.57
CA ALA A 726 56.03 -69.90 8.81
C ALA A 726 56.97 -69.47 7.67
N MET A 727 58.28 -69.45 7.93
CA MET A 727 59.26 -69.13 6.90
C MET A 727 59.18 -70.12 5.73
N GLY A 728 58.87 -69.62 4.53
CA GLY A 728 58.63 -70.40 3.32
C GLY A 728 57.17 -70.72 3.00
N ASP A 729 56.22 -70.49 3.94
CA ASP A 729 54.79 -70.71 3.68
C ASP A 729 54.28 -69.74 2.62
N ARG A 730 53.42 -70.23 1.72
CA ARG A 730 52.74 -69.38 0.75
C ARG A 730 51.69 -68.52 1.44
N TYR A 731 51.65 -67.24 1.12
CA TYR A 731 50.53 -66.36 1.39
C TYR A 731 49.84 -65.96 0.10
N ASP A 732 48.51 -65.87 0.16
CA ASP A 732 47.68 -65.26 -0.87
C ASP A 732 46.67 -64.37 -0.16
N VAL A 733 46.86 -63.06 -0.27
CA VAL A 733 45.95 -62.08 0.30
C VAL A 733 44.91 -61.59 -0.70
N THR A 734 44.85 -62.11 -1.93
CA THR A 734 43.88 -61.68 -2.96
C THR A 734 42.44 -62.13 -2.68
N ALA A 735 42.27 -63.12 -1.80
CA ALA A 735 40.98 -63.70 -1.46
C ALA A 735 39.98 -62.65 -0.93
N GLY A 736 38.70 -62.80 -1.31
CA GLY A 736 37.63 -61.84 -0.99
C GLY A 736 37.46 -61.53 0.50
N GLN A 737 37.89 -62.43 1.39
CA GLN A 737 37.88 -62.22 2.84
C GLN A 737 38.79 -61.06 3.32
N TYR A 738 39.82 -60.72 2.54
CA TYR A 738 40.71 -59.59 2.80
C TYR A 738 40.24 -58.30 2.13
N LYS A 739 39.20 -58.35 1.29
CA LYS A 739 38.59 -57.16 0.69
C LYS A 739 37.58 -56.54 1.66
N LEU A 740 37.90 -55.37 2.20
CA LEU A 740 37.01 -54.64 3.10
C LEU A 740 35.92 -53.89 2.31
N SER A 741 34.67 -53.96 2.75
CA SER A 741 33.60 -53.09 2.24
C SER A 741 33.66 -51.74 2.97
N ILE A 742 33.99 -50.67 2.25
CA ILE A 742 34.24 -49.33 2.82
C ILE A 742 33.20 -48.37 2.28
N ASN A 743 32.40 -47.78 3.16
CA ASN A 743 31.26 -46.94 2.76
C ASN A 743 31.73 -45.67 2.01
N GLY A 744 31.20 -45.44 0.80
CA GLY A 744 31.55 -44.31 -0.07
C GLY A 744 32.82 -44.49 -0.91
N TYR A 745 33.34 -45.71 -0.98
CA TYR A 745 34.53 -46.06 -1.76
C TYR A 745 34.31 -47.37 -2.51
N THR A 746 34.51 -47.34 -3.84
CA THR A 746 34.52 -48.55 -4.67
C THR A 746 35.94 -49.10 -4.79
N PHE A 747 36.11 -50.40 -4.50
CA PHE A 747 37.40 -51.08 -4.65
C PHE A 747 37.90 -50.95 -6.09
N LYS A 748 39.16 -50.54 -6.24
CA LYS A 748 39.81 -50.37 -7.52
C LYS A 748 40.68 -51.58 -7.86
N ASP A 749 41.75 -51.79 -7.08
CA ASP A 749 42.75 -52.82 -7.30
C ASP A 749 43.61 -53.07 -6.04
N ILE A 750 44.52 -54.04 -6.12
CA ILE A 750 45.54 -54.32 -5.10
C ILE A 750 46.89 -53.86 -5.65
N GLN A 751 47.67 -53.14 -4.83
CA GLN A 751 49.02 -52.69 -5.15
C GLN A 751 50.03 -53.25 -4.13
N GLY A 752 51.01 -54.01 -4.60
CA GLY A 752 52.03 -54.70 -3.80
C GLY A 752 52.05 -56.21 -4.07
N GLU A 753 52.99 -56.93 -3.46
CA GLU A 753 53.12 -58.40 -3.57
C GLU A 753 51.95 -59.08 -2.85
N ALA A 754 50.81 -59.26 -3.52
CA ALA A 754 49.59 -59.82 -2.93
C ALA A 754 49.62 -61.35 -2.76
N THR A 755 50.60 -62.00 -3.36
CA THR A 755 50.87 -63.45 -3.23
C THR A 755 52.38 -63.65 -3.14
N GLY A 756 52.85 -64.56 -2.30
CA GLY A 756 54.28 -64.82 -2.15
C GLY A 756 54.55 -65.90 -1.12
N THR A 757 55.79 -65.96 -0.61
CA THR A 757 56.16 -66.78 0.55
C THR A 757 56.61 -65.91 1.70
N PHE A 758 56.29 -66.27 2.95
CA PHE A 758 56.73 -65.54 4.12
C PHE A 758 58.25 -65.66 4.31
N GLY A 759 58.93 -64.52 4.48
CA GLY A 759 60.39 -64.42 4.66
C GLY A 759 60.79 -63.66 5.93
N ASP A 760 62.07 -63.31 6.05
CA ASP A 760 62.61 -62.51 7.16
C ASP A 760 62.27 -61.00 7.03
N VAL A 761 61.81 -60.58 5.85
CA VAL A 761 61.32 -59.22 5.57
C VAL A 761 59.79 -59.20 5.53
N GLY A 762 59.17 -58.31 6.30
CA GLY A 762 57.71 -58.11 6.25
C GLY A 762 57.29 -57.30 5.02
N HIS A 763 56.20 -57.69 4.36
CA HIS A 763 55.69 -57.00 3.17
C HIS A 763 54.45 -56.17 3.51
N THR A 764 54.20 -55.10 2.74
CA THR A 764 52.94 -54.33 2.84
C THR A 764 52.20 -54.36 1.51
N VAL A 765 50.92 -54.71 1.56
CA VAL A 765 50.00 -54.79 0.42
C VAL A 765 48.91 -53.74 0.59
N TYR A 766 48.68 -52.93 -0.43
CA TYR A 766 47.69 -51.86 -0.42
C TYR A 766 46.43 -52.27 -1.19
N TYR A 767 45.31 -52.34 -0.49
CA TYR A 767 43.99 -52.42 -1.11
C TYR A 767 43.53 -51.00 -1.42
N ARG A 768 43.44 -50.65 -2.71
CA ARG A 768 43.15 -49.29 -3.13
C ARG A 768 41.68 -49.14 -3.53
N TYR A 769 41.08 -48.05 -3.07
CA TYR A 769 39.69 -47.74 -3.39
C TYR A 769 39.58 -46.35 -3.99
N THR A 770 38.71 -46.21 -4.97
CA THR A 770 38.31 -44.92 -5.52
C THR A 770 37.11 -44.40 -4.75
N LYS A 771 37.24 -43.18 -4.22
CA LYS A 771 36.11 -42.49 -3.62
C LYS A 771 35.00 -42.33 -4.66
N ASP A 772 33.80 -42.76 -4.33
CA ASP A 772 32.67 -42.68 -5.23
C ASP A 772 32.39 -41.20 -5.53
N GLN A 773 32.32 -40.81 -6.80
CA GLN A 773 32.02 -39.43 -7.15
C GLN A 773 30.60 -39.10 -6.71
N ALA A 774 30.48 -38.15 -5.78
CA ALA A 774 29.20 -37.52 -5.53
C ALA A 774 28.73 -36.87 -6.85
N PRO A 775 27.49 -37.11 -7.31
CA PRO A 775 26.93 -36.32 -8.40
C PRO A 775 27.05 -34.84 -8.01
N THR A 776 27.67 -34.04 -8.87
CA THR A 776 27.80 -32.59 -8.72
C THR A 776 26.41 -31.97 -8.52
N PRO A 777 26.13 -31.37 -7.34
CA PRO A 777 24.84 -30.79 -7.03
C PRO A 777 24.86 -29.26 -7.23
N PRO A 778 23.70 -28.58 -7.16
CA PRO A 778 23.48 -27.93 -5.86
C PRO A 778 22.02 -28.08 -5.40
N THR A 779 21.78 -28.87 -4.35
CA THR A 779 21.76 -28.47 -2.93
C THR A 779 20.60 -27.55 -2.53
N PRO A 780 20.15 -27.56 -1.26
CA PRO A 780 20.24 -28.56 -0.18
C PRO A 780 18.80 -28.92 0.31
N VAL A 781 18.55 -29.95 1.12
CA VAL A 781 18.59 -29.82 2.59
C VAL A 781 18.95 -31.14 3.27
N ASN A 782 19.87 -30.97 4.20
CA ASN A 782 20.24 -31.79 5.34
C ASN A 782 19.04 -32.42 6.10
N PRO A 783 19.23 -33.59 6.72
CA PRO A 783 18.24 -34.34 7.49
C PRO A 783 18.23 -33.94 8.98
N PRO A 784 17.20 -34.31 9.74
CA PRO A 784 17.35 -34.59 11.16
C PRO A 784 17.63 -36.09 11.34
N VAL A 785 18.75 -36.33 12.01
CA VAL A 785 19.13 -37.57 12.69
C VAL A 785 18.09 -37.90 13.77
N ASN A 786 17.66 -39.15 13.83
CA ASN A 786 17.15 -39.76 15.07
C ASN A 786 18.05 -40.95 15.41
N PRO A 787 18.54 -41.05 16.65
CA PRO A 787 18.90 -42.33 17.22
C PRO A 787 18.16 -42.55 18.55
N VAL A 788 17.48 -43.69 18.63
CA VAL A 788 17.26 -44.60 19.77
C VAL A 788 17.01 -44.03 21.19
N THR A 789 15.91 -44.52 21.76
CA THR A 789 15.39 -44.51 23.15
C THR A 789 16.35 -44.99 24.26
N PRO A 790 16.11 -44.63 25.54
CA PRO A 790 15.36 -45.53 26.46
C PRO A 790 14.34 -44.86 27.44
N LYS A 791 13.38 -45.68 27.92
CA LYS A 791 12.32 -45.50 28.97
C LYS A 791 12.85 -44.99 30.35
N PRO A 792 12.05 -44.52 31.35
CA PRO A 792 10.78 -45.11 31.88
C PRO A 792 9.62 -44.13 32.29
N VAL A 793 8.49 -44.75 32.71
CA VAL A 793 7.08 -44.34 33.04
C VAL A 793 6.99 -43.86 34.53
N PRO A 794 5.99 -43.09 35.11
CA PRO A 794 4.52 -43.22 35.03
C PRO A 794 3.56 -41.97 35.10
N LYS A 795 2.27 -42.28 34.86
CA LYS A 795 0.96 -41.54 34.87
C LYS A 795 0.61 -40.84 36.23
N PRO A 796 -0.38 -39.91 36.35
CA PRO A 796 -1.84 -40.14 36.11
C PRO A 796 -2.65 -39.02 35.38
N ASP A 797 -3.87 -39.42 34.98
CA ASP A 797 -5.04 -38.79 34.27
C ASP A 797 -5.86 -37.77 35.12
N PRO A 798 -7.06 -37.23 34.74
CA PRO A 798 -7.75 -37.05 33.43
C PRO A 798 -8.52 -35.70 33.19
N SER A 799 -8.92 -35.45 31.92
CA SER A 799 -10.15 -34.75 31.38
C SER A 799 -10.40 -33.23 31.57
N PRO A 800 -11.29 -32.54 30.79
CA PRO A 800 -12.07 -32.93 29.59
C PRO A 800 -11.96 -31.96 28.37
N THR A 801 -12.55 -32.40 27.25
CA THR A 801 -12.77 -31.73 25.95
C THR A 801 -13.65 -30.46 26.03
N PRO A 802 -13.50 -29.50 25.09
CA PRO A 802 -14.68 -29.13 24.27
C PRO A 802 -14.41 -28.90 22.76
N GLN A 803 -15.50 -29.06 22.00
CA GLN A 803 -15.72 -28.93 20.54
C GLN A 803 -15.47 -27.51 19.95
N PRO A 804 -15.45 -27.38 18.60
CA PRO A 804 -14.92 -26.23 17.85
C PRO A 804 -15.96 -25.10 17.59
N GLN A 805 -15.47 -23.85 17.49
CA GLN A 805 -16.20 -22.67 17.01
C GLN A 805 -15.24 -21.68 16.28
N PRO A 806 -15.74 -20.70 15.49
CA PRO A 806 -15.46 -20.54 14.06
C PRO A 806 -14.32 -19.54 13.78
N GLU A 807 -13.63 -19.75 12.66
CA GLU A 807 -12.51 -18.93 12.20
C GLU A 807 -12.99 -17.57 11.65
N THR A 808 -12.63 -16.51 12.35
CA THR A 808 -12.96 -15.11 12.01
C THR A 808 -12.22 -14.65 10.76
N ALA A 809 -12.99 -14.10 9.81
CA ALA A 809 -12.50 -13.44 8.60
C ALA A 809 -11.51 -12.29 8.90
N VAL A 810 -10.38 -12.29 8.19
CA VAL A 810 -9.27 -11.33 8.36
C VAL A 810 -9.53 -10.06 7.53
N LYS A 811 -9.85 -8.95 8.22
CA LYS A 811 -9.85 -7.58 7.70
C LYS A 811 -8.43 -7.11 7.33
N GLU A 812 -8.25 -6.53 6.14
CA GLU A 812 -7.07 -5.71 5.83
C GLU A 812 -7.04 -4.49 6.76
N THR A 813 -5.98 -4.38 7.55
CA THR A 813 -5.85 -3.41 8.65
C THR A 813 -4.93 -2.27 8.25
N THR A 814 -5.47 -1.06 8.18
CA THR A 814 -4.69 0.19 8.29
C THR A 814 -3.90 0.18 9.59
N GLU A 815 -2.56 0.21 9.50
CA GLU A 815 -1.63 0.20 10.64
C GLU A 815 -1.84 1.46 11.49
N SER A 816 -2.47 1.33 12.67
CA SER A 816 -2.67 2.43 13.62
C SER A 816 -1.36 2.91 14.23
N ALA A 817 -1.33 4.16 14.74
CA ALA A 817 -0.17 4.81 15.35
C ALA A 817 0.23 4.19 16.71
N ALA A 818 0.60 2.91 16.73
CA ALA A 818 0.98 2.20 17.94
C ALA A 818 2.34 2.68 18.47
N ILE A 819 2.41 2.90 19.80
CA ILE A 819 3.65 3.21 20.53
C ILE A 819 4.58 1.99 20.47
N ALA A 820 5.84 2.20 20.06
CA ALA A 820 6.85 1.14 20.01
C ALA A 820 7.14 0.57 21.40
N LYS A 821 7.30 -0.76 21.50
CA LYS A 821 7.51 -1.46 22.78
C LYS A 821 8.92 -1.25 23.34
N LYS A 822 9.10 -1.39 24.66
CA LYS A 822 10.42 -1.46 25.30
C LYS A 822 11.21 -2.64 24.70
N GLY A 823 12.43 -2.37 24.27
CA GLY A 823 13.33 -3.24 23.52
C GLY A 823 13.14 -3.21 21.99
N GLU A 824 12.10 -2.54 21.47
CA GLU A 824 11.83 -2.48 20.04
C GLU A 824 12.70 -1.40 19.36
N ALA A 825 13.14 -1.69 18.13
CA ALA A 825 13.89 -0.72 17.34
C ALA A 825 12.94 0.21 16.57
N VAL A 826 13.22 1.52 16.61
CA VAL A 826 12.55 2.58 15.86
C VAL A 826 13.54 3.30 14.93
N TYR A 827 13.05 3.96 13.88
CA TYR A 827 13.87 4.80 13.01
C TYR A 827 13.27 6.20 12.83
N ALA A 828 14.12 7.19 12.53
CA ALA A 828 13.67 8.57 12.30
C ALA A 828 13.21 8.81 10.85
N LEU A 829 12.07 9.48 10.70
CA LEU A 829 11.47 9.94 9.44
C LEU A 829 11.90 11.36 9.05
N LYS A 830 12.08 12.21 10.05
CA LYS A 830 12.46 13.63 9.94
C LYS A 830 13.80 13.87 10.62
N LYS A 831 14.33 15.09 10.52
CA LYS A 831 15.50 15.52 11.30
C LYS A 831 15.13 15.48 12.79
N ILE A 832 15.96 14.85 13.61
CA ILE A 832 15.79 14.78 15.07
C ILE A 832 17.14 14.96 15.77
N TYR A 833 17.10 15.18 17.09
CA TYR A 833 18.26 15.16 17.97
C TYR A 833 18.06 14.12 19.06
N LEU A 834 19.17 13.56 19.55
CA LEU A 834 19.21 12.80 20.80
C LEU A 834 19.50 13.77 21.93
N TYR A 835 18.72 13.71 23.01
CA TYR A 835 18.82 14.65 24.14
C TYR A 835 19.25 13.95 25.42
N GLN A 836 19.87 14.71 26.33
CA GLN A 836 20.17 14.23 27.69
C GLN A 836 18.91 14.05 28.54
N HIS A 837 17.88 14.86 28.33
CA HIS A 837 16.63 14.86 29.12
C HIS A 837 15.38 14.96 28.22
N ALA A 838 14.20 14.64 28.79
CA ALA A 838 12.92 14.55 28.08
C ALA A 838 12.37 15.89 27.54
N ASP A 839 12.82 17.02 28.08
CA ASP A 839 12.31 18.37 27.77
C ASP A 839 12.90 19.00 26.50
N PHE A 840 13.91 18.38 25.90
CA PHE A 840 14.48 18.75 24.59
C PHE A 840 15.10 20.14 24.48
N LYS A 841 15.83 20.57 25.51
CA LYS A 841 16.55 21.85 25.47
C LYS A 841 17.70 21.81 24.46
N LYS A 842 17.93 22.94 23.77
CA LYS A 842 18.97 23.05 22.73
C LYS A 842 20.38 22.74 23.25
N GLY A 843 20.70 23.15 24.49
CA GLY A 843 21.99 22.89 25.13
C GLY A 843 22.21 21.44 25.58
N GLU A 844 21.16 20.61 25.56
CA GLU A 844 21.20 19.20 26.03
C GLU A 844 21.27 18.20 24.86
N ARG A 845 21.52 18.69 23.64
CA ARG A 845 21.62 17.83 22.45
C ARG A 845 22.93 17.06 22.47
N LEU A 846 22.84 15.73 22.50
CA LEU A 846 23.97 14.80 22.44
C LEU A 846 24.43 14.54 21.01
N ALA A 847 23.49 14.38 20.08
CA ALA A 847 23.77 14.09 18.68
C ALA A 847 22.63 14.55 17.78
N GLY A 848 22.94 14.91 16.54
CA GLY A 848 21.97 15.32 15.52
C GLY A 848 21.86 14.33 14.37
N TYR A 849 20.63 14.10 13.91
CA TYR A 849 20.33 13.18 12.82
C TYR A 849 19.52 13.86 11.74
N ALA A 850 20.07 13.95 10.53
CA ALA A 850 19.41 14.49 9.36
C ALA A 850 18.26 13.58 8.89
N LYS A 851 17.34 14.14 8.11
CA LYS A 851 16.35 13.36 7.36
C LYS A 851 17.11 12.48 6.36
N LYS A 852 16.96 11.16 6.45
CA LYS A 852 17.63 10.21 5.54
C LYS A 852 16.62 9.47 4.65
N PRO A 853 17.02 9.08 3.43
CA PRO A 853 16.28 8.12 2.63
C PRO A 853 16.02 6.81 3.41
N ARG A 854 14.91 6.13 3.11
CA ARG A 854 14.39 5.01 3.91
C ARG A 854 15.44 3.97 4.30
N ILE A 855 16.26 3.51 3.35
CA ILE A 855 17.27 2.47 3.61
C ILE A 855 18.41 2.94 4.55
N ASN A 856 18.61 4.25 4.70
CA ASN A 856 19.67 4.87 5.48
C ASN A 856 19.15 5.62 6.72
N ARG A 857 17.89 5.42 7.11
CA ARG A 857 17.31 6.08 8.30
C ARG A 857 18.02 5.65 9.59
N PRO A 858 18.35 6.61 10.48
CA PRO A 858 19.02 6.31 11.73
C PRO A 858 18.09 5.51 12.65
N MET A 859 18.64 4.54 13.37
CA MET A 859 17.91 3.60 14.22
C MET A 859 18.25 3.77 15.70
N PHE A 860 17.26 3.48 16.54
CA PHE A 860 17.33 3.58 17.99
C PHE A 860 16.57 2.41 18.61
N VAL A 861 17.08 1.83 19.69
CA VAL A 861 16.35 0.82 20.48
C VAL A 861 15.68 1.52 21.65
N VAL A 862 14.37 1.38 21.80
CA VAL A 862 13.62 1.92 22.93
C VAL A 862 14.02 1.15 24.18
N THR A 863 14.61 1.82 25.16
CA THR A 863 15.00 1.23 26.45
C THR A 863 14.03 1.59 27.55
N ASP A 864 13.31 2.70 27.44
CA ASP A 864 12.24 3.10 28.36
C ASP A 864 11.35 4.20 27.76
N TYR A 865 10.38 4.67 28.54
CA TYR A 865 9.55 5.82 28.22
C TYR A 865 9.73 6.94 29.23
N ALA A 866 9.54 8.18 28.79
CA ALA A 866 9.48 9.33 29.67
C ALA A 866 8.42 10.30 29.17
N LYS A 867 8.01 11.24 30.04
CA LYS A 867 7.23 12.40 29.64
C LYS A 867 8.06 13.65 29.88
N SER A 868 7.96 14.62 28.97
CA SER A 868 8.44 15.97 29.25
C SER A 868 7.56 16.66 30.29
N LYS A 869 8.00 17.80 30.81
CA LYS A 869 7.25 18.62 31.77
C LYS A 869 5.85 19.00 31.28
N ASN A 870 5.66 19.19 29.97
CA ASN A 870 4.37 19.45 29.34
C ASN A 870 3.62 18.16 28.91
N GLY A 871 3.97 17.00 29.46
CA GLY A 871 3.24 15.75 29.27
C GLY A 871 3.52 14.98 27.97
N ALA A 872 4.34 15.51 27.06
CA ALA A 872 4.61 14.85 25.77
C ALA A 872 5.44 13.57 25.94
N LEU A 873 4.98 12.48 25.35
CA LEU A 873 5.69 11.19 25.39
C LEU A 873 7.04 11.26 24.65
N ARG A 874 8.06 10.69 25.28
CA ARG A 874 9.43 10.54 24.79
C ARG A 874 9.85 9.08 24.88
N TYR A 875 10.63 8.64 23.91
CA TYR A 875 11.37 7.38 24.03
C TYR A 875 12.71 7.64 24.68
N VAL A 876 13.01 6.90 25.75
CA VAL A 876 14.38 6.71 26.22
C VAL A 876 14.97 5.64 25.32
N VAL A 877 16.11 5.93 24.69
CA VAL A 877 16.67 5.09 23.66
C VAL A 877 18.17 4.88 23.81
N LYS A 878 18.66 3.79 23.21
CA LYS A 878 20.06 3.58 22.85
C LYS A 878 20.21 3.72 21.33
N ASP A 879 21.13 4.56 20.87
CA ASP A 879 21.53 4.65 19.46
C ASP A 879 22.21 3.33 19.03
N VAL A 880 21.82 2.79 17.86
CA VAL A 880 22.35 1.55 17.27
C VAL A 880 22.85 1.75 15.82
N ASN A 881 23.34 2.94 15.51
CA ASN A 881 23.95 3.28 14.22
C ASN A 881 25.46 2.97 14.26
N HIS A 882 25.83 1.68 14.20
CA HIS A 882 27.20 1.15 14.40
C HIS A 882 28.35 1.74 13.57
N HIS A 883 28.05 2.55 12.55
CA HIS A 883 29.05 3.26 11.75
C HIS A 883 29.21 4.74 12.13
N ALA A 884 28.45 5.22 13.11
CA ALA A 884 28.46 6.59 13.59
C ALA A 884 29.13 6.69 14.96
N LYS A 885 29.73 7.85 15.26
CA LYS A 885 30.30 8.14 16.59
C LYS A 885 29.27 8.10 17.72
N SER A 886 27.98 8.19 17.39
CA SER A 886 26.89 8.15 18.36
C SER A 886 26.46 6.73 18.72
N ASP A 887 27.05 5.68 18.13
CA ASP A 887 26.70 4.30 18.45
C ASP A 887 26.79 4.02 19.96
N GLY A 888 25.72 3.45 20.51
CA GLY A 888 25.61 3.14 21.93
C GLY A 888 25.23 4.31 22.83
N MET A 889 25.17 5.56 22.35
CA MET A 889 24.73 6.70 23.16
C MET A 889 23.29 6.50 23.65
N LYS A 890 23.06 6.81 24.93
CA LYS A 890 21.73 6.78 25.55
C LYS A 890 21.16 8.19 25.67
N GLY A 891 19.86 8.34 25.48
CA GLY A 891 19.20 9.62 25.62
C GLY A 891 17.73 9.57 25.24
N TYR A 892 17.15 10.72 24.94
CA TYR A 892 15.72 10.89 24.69
C TYR A 892 15.48 11.33 23.25
N ILE A 893 14.50 10.70 22.59
CA ILE A 893 13.99 11.10 21.27
C ILE A 893 12.45 11.18 21.28
N THR A 894 11.88 11.90 20.32
CA THR A 894 10.43 12.11 20.26
C THR A 894 9.72 10.77 20.02
N ALA A 895 8.60 10.55 20.71
CA ALA A 895 7.72 9.41 20.44
C ALA A 895 6.63 9.74 19.39
N GLN A 896 6.63 10.96 18.82
CA GLN A 896 5.65 11.34 17.81
C GLN A 896 5.80 10.48 16.54
N TYR A 897 4.71 9.83 16.15
CA TYR A 897 4.67 8.90 15.03
C TYR A 897 5.07 9.52 13.67
N ALA A 898 4.88 10.84 13.53
CA ALA A 898 5.32 11.61 12.36
C ALA A 898 6.84 11.77 12.24
N TYR A 899 7.57 11.59 13.36
CA TYR A 899 9.03 11.74 13.43
C TYR A 899 9.74 10.41 13.59
N VAL A 900 9.14 9.43 14.27
CA VAL A 900 9.76 8.15 14.61
C VAL A 900 8.76 7.02 14.42
N ARG A 901 9.18 5.91 13.80
CA ARG A 901 8.33 4.72 13.58
C ARG A 901 9.07 3.43 13.94
N PRO A 902 8.36 2.35 14.31
CA PRO A 902 8.97 1.03 14.45
C PRO A 902 9.72 0.59 13.18
N VAL A 903 10.82 -0.12 13.35
CA VAL A 903 11.64 -0.63 12.23
C VAL A 903 10.98 -1.83 11.57
N TYR A 904 10.26 -2.65 12.33
CA TYR A 904 9.63 -3.87 11.85
C TYR A 904 8.14 -3.66 11.60
N TYR A 905 7.63 -4.15 10.47
CA TYR A 905 6.19 -4.17 10.21
C TYR A 905 5.41 -4.78 11.38
N HIS A 906 4.18 -4.35 11.60
CA HIS A 906 3.26 -4.87 12.62
C HIS A 906 2.04 -5.57 12.02
N SER A 907 1.78 -5.40 10.73
CA SER A 907 0.74 -6.11 9.97
C SER A 907 1.30 -6.92 8.79
N LYS A 908 0.51 -7.91 8.32
CA LYS A 908 0.81 -8.70 7.13
C LYS A 908 0.57 -7.87 5.87
N HIS A 909 1.46 -7.99 4.88
CA HIS A 909 1.27 -7.45 3.53
C HIS A 909 1.39 -8.60 2.54
N GLN A 910 0.53 -8.66 1.51
CA GLN A 910 0.50 -9.77 0.56
C GLN A 910 1.74 -9.82 -0.34
N THR A 911 2.30 -8.65 -0.67
CA THR A 911 3.50 -8.51 -1.50
C THR A 911 4.53 -7.61 -0.82
N LEU A 912 5.80 -7.99 -0.90
CA LEU A 912 6.94 -7.17 -0.50
C LEU A 912 7.88 -6.95 -1.68
N THR A 913 8.41 -5.75 -1.83
CA THR A 913 9.57 -5.49 -2.70
C THR A 913 10.84 -5.35 -1.88
N VAL A 914 11.91 -6.05 -2.27
CA VAL A 914 13.23 -5.91 -1.66
C VAL A 914 13.84 -4.56 -2.06
N ILE A 915 14.16 -3.70 -1.09
CA ILE A 915 14.71 -2.36 -1.35
C ILE A 915 16.18 -2.21 -0.94
N ASN A 916 16.72 -3.19 -0.20
CA ASN A 916 18.13 -3.18 0.22
C ASN A 916 19.08 -3.35 -0.99
N PRO A 917 20.07 -2.46 -1.22
CA PRO A 917 21.02 -2.56 -2.33
C PRO A 917 21.89 -3.83 -2.31
N THR A 918 22.03 -4.49 -1.16
CA THR A 918 22.73 -5.79 -1.01
C THR A 918 21.77 -6.99 -0.99
N GLY A 919 20.48 -6.75 -1.23
CA GLY A 919 19.45 -7.78 -1.24
C GLY A 919 18.99 -8.21 0.16
N VAL A 920 18.10 -9.20 0.22
CA VAL A 920 17.58 -9.78 1.47
C VAL A 920 17.70 -11.29 1.39
N ASN A 921 18.29 -11.89 2.43
CA ASN A 921 18.42 -13.34 2.53
C ASN A 921 17.07 -13.99 2.87
N GLU A 922 16.84 -15.15 2.27
CA GLU A 922 15.80 -16.12 2.58
C GLU A 922 16.34 -17.17 3.54
N TYR A 923 15.50 -17.62 4.48
CA TYR A 923 15.88 -18.54 5.54
C TYR A 923 14.84 -19.64 5.73
N THR A 924 15.29 -20.85 6.04
CA THR A 924 14.39 -21.96 6.38
C THR A 924 13.62 -21.69 7.67
N ASN A 925 14.25 -21.04 8.65
CA ASN A 925 13.69 -20.91 10.00
C ASN A 925 13.27 -19.47 10.35
N LYS A 926 12.22 -19.33 11.17
CA LYS A 926 11.69 -18.03 11.64
C LYS A 926 12.69 -17.14 12.39
N ASN A 927 13.72 -17.74 13.00
CA ASN A 927 14.80 -17.01 13.67
C ASN A 927 15.88 -16.49 12.69
N LEU A 928 15.67 -16.61 11.37
CA LEU A 928 16.61 -16.28 10.30
C LEU A 928 17.89 -17.13 10.35
N THR A 929 17.75 -18.43 10.62
CA THR A 929 18.82 -19.45 10.47
C THR A 929 18.51 -20.37 9.29
N GLY A 930 19.53 -21.07 8.79
CA GLY A 930 19.40 -21.88 7.56
C GLY A 930 19.24 -20.99 6.33
N LYS A 931 20.25 -20.15 6.04
CA LYS A 931 20.23 -19.26 4.86
C LYS A 931 20.16 -20.11 3.58
N ILE A 932 19.23 -19.75 2.69
CA ILE A 932 18.98 -20.48 1.44
C ILE A 932 19.57 -19.69 0.27
N LYS A 933 18.97 -18.54 -0.06
CA LYS A 933 19.43 -17.66 -1.13
C LYS A 933 19.24 -16.18 -0.78
N ASN A 934 19.73 -15.29 -1.63
CA ASN A 934 19.58 -13.84 -1.48
C ASN A 934 18.71 -13.28 -2.62
N PHE A 935 17.65 -12.58 -2.26
CA PHE A 935 16.82 -11.83 -3.20
C PHE A 935 17.45 -10.48 -3.50
N LYS A 936 17.67 -10.20 -4.79
CA LYS A 936 18.27 -8.94 -5.25
C LYS A 936 17.32 -7.76 -5.02
N GLN A 937 17.87 -6.55 -4.93
CA GLN A 937 17.08 -5.30 -4.90
C GLN A 937 16.10 -5.30 -6.07
N GLY A 938 14.82 -5.06 -5.77
CA GLY A 938 13.74 -5.09 -6.74
C GLY A 938 12.90 -6.35 -6.79
N THR A 939 13.37 -7.44 -6.19
CA THR A 939 12.61 -8.69 -6.20
C THR A 939 11.28 -8.48 -5.46
N GLN A 940 10.18 -8.80 -6.14
CA GLN A 940 8.84 -8.82 -5.56
C GLN A 940 8.58 -10.21 -5.01
N LEU A 941 8.15 -10.28 -3.75
CA LEU A 941 8.01 -11.50 -2.97
C LEU A 941 6.57 -11.63 -2.50
N LYS A 942 5.96 -12.79 -2.78
CA LYS A 942 4.66 -13.15 -2.26
C LYS A 942 4.77 -13.67 -0.83
N VAL A 943 3.86 -13.19 0.01
CA VAL A 943 3.83 -13.48 1.43
C VAL A 943 2.60 -14.31 1.77
N LYS A 944 2.82 -15.51 2.31
CA LYS A 944 1.79 -16.40 2.84
C LYS A 944 1.41 -16.05 4.28
N GLY A 945 2.38 -15.66 5.10
CA GLY A 945 2.16 -15.40 6.52
C GLY A 945 3.06 -14.34 7.10
N PHE A 946 2.79 -13.99 8.35
CA PHE A 946 3.51 -12.96 9.07
C PHE A 946 3.62 -13.37 10.53
N VAL A 947 4.84 -13.55 11.01
CA VAL A 947 5.10 -14.10 12.34
C VAL A 947 5.99 -13.16 13.15
N LYS A 948 5.77 -13.16 14.46
CA LYS A 948 6.65 -12.47 15.42
C LYS A 948 7.74 -13.43 15.90
N HIS A 949 8.94 -12.91 16.07
CA HIS A 949 10.05 -13.58 16.72
C HIS A 949 10.69 -12.58 17.68
N ASN A 950 10.38 -12.74 18.97
CA ASN A 950 10.64 -11.74 20.01
C ASN A 950 10.04 -10.38 19.62
N LEU A 951 10.83 -9.30 19.66
CA LEU A 951 10.40 -7.93 19.31
C LEU A 951 10.54 -7.60 17.81
N THR A 952 10.77 -8.61 16.97
CA THR A 952 10.97 -8.42 15.53
C THR A 952 9.97 -9.25 14.74
N THR A 953 9.71 -8.86 13.49
CA THR A 953 8.74 -9.56 12.63
C THR A 953 9.39 -10.18 11.42
N ARG A 954 8.75 -11.23 10.89
CA ARG A 954 9.17 -12.02 9.74
C ARG A 954 8.00 -12.23 8.82
N TYR A 955 8.27 -12.26 7.53
CA TYR A 955 7.30 -12.69 6.54
C TYR A 955 7.60 -14.14 6.16
N LEU A 956 6.57 -14.97 6.23
CA LEU A 956 6.53 -16.32 5.69
C LEU A 956 6.17 -16.19 4.21
N LEU A 957 7.08 -16.59 3.33
CA LEU A 957 6.91 -16.62 1.89
C LEU A 957 6.04 -17.81 1.48
N SER A 958 5.51 -17.79 0.25
CA SER A 958 4.63 -18.85 -0.26
C SER A 958 5.26 -20.23 -0.29
N ASN A 959 6.59 -20.31 -0.39
CA ASN A 959 7.36 -21.56 -0.36
C ASN A 959 7.69 -22.06 1.06
N GLY A 960 7.11 -21.47 2.11
CA GLY A 960 7.32 -21.90 3.49
C GLY A 960 8.55 -21.31 4.20
N HIS A 961 9.34 -20.46 3.53
CA HIS A 961 10.55 -19.86 4.08
C HIS A 961 10.31 -18.46 4.66
N TYR A 962 11.30 -17.92 5.37
CA TYR A 962 11.20 -16.65 6.08
C TYR A 962 12.15 -15.59 5.55
N ILE A 963 11.67 -14.35 5.54
CA ILE A 963 12.48 -13.14 5.36
C ILE A 963 12.21 -12.12 6.46
N THR A 964 13.10 -11.15 6.60
CA THR A 964 12.96 -10.07 7.59
C THR A 964 11.76 -9.16 7.31
N GLY A 965 11.04 -8.76 8.36
CA GLY A 965 10.00 -7.71 8.32
C GLY A 965 10.56 -6.29 8.48
N ASN A 966 11.88 -6.11 8.40
CA ASN A 966 12.54 -4.82 8.58
C ASN A 966 12.22 -3.86 7.42
N ARG A 967 11.55 -2.75 7.72
CA ARG A 967 11.11 -1.72 6.78
C ARG A 967 12.27 -1.04 6.02
N LYS A 968 13.51 -1.10 6.50
CA LYS A 968 14.68 -0.57 5.77
C LYS A 968 15.18 -1.53 4.69
N LEU A 969 14.80 -2.80 4.76
CA LEU A 969 15.29 -3.84 3.85
C LEU A 969 14.22 -4.27 2.83
N VAL A 970 12.96 -4.24 3.25
CA VAL A 970 11.79 -4.56 2.41
C VAL A 970 10.72 -3.46 2.51
N MET A 971 9.92 -3.33 1.45
CA MET A 971 8.83 -2.37 1.36
C MET A 971 7.53 -3.06 0.94
N ALA A 972 6.46 -2.84 1.68
CA ALA A 972 5.14 -3.34 1.34
C ALA A 972 4.65 -2.85 -0.02
N GLY A 973 4.04 -3.75 -0.79
CA GLY A 973 3.53 -3.50 -2.13
C GLY A 973 4.56 -3.74 -3.24
N LYS A 974 4.11 -3.55 -4.49
CA LYS A 974 4.92 -3.60 -5.70
C LYS A 974 5.62 -2.24 -5.88
N HIS A 975 6.96 -2.23 -5.99
CA HIS A 975 7.75 -1.01 -6.23
C HIS A 975 8.58 -1.15 -7.50
N THR A 976 8.23 -0.38 -8.53
CA THR A 976 8.91 -0.38 -9.82
C THR A 976 10.38 0.00 -9.68
N GLN A 977 11.26 -0.80 -10.28
CA GLN A 977 12.69 -0.61 -10.21
C GLN A 977 13.23 -0.06 -11.52
N PRO A 978 14.12 0.93 -11.48
CA PRO A 978 14.80 1.39 -12.68
C PRO A 978 15.75 0.29 -13.16
N THR A 979 15.46 -0.27 -14.33
CA THR A 979 16.30 -1.26 -15.04
C THR A 979 17.18 -0.60 -16.09
N LYS A 980 16.73 0.52 -16.67
CA LYS A 980 17.46 1.34 -17.62
C LYS A 980 17.20 2.83 -17.38
N ILE A 981 18.17 3.65 -17.78
CA ILE A 981 18.04 5.11 -17.78
C ILE A 981 18.54 5.68 -19.11
N LYS A 982 17.89 6.74 -19.59
CA LYS A 982 18.33 7.58 -20.71
C LYS A 982 18.90 8.89 -20.19
N VAL A 983 20.11 9.24 -20.58
CA VAL A 983 20.80 10.47 -20.19
C VAL A 983 20.16 11.67 -20.91
N LYS A 984 19.61 12.64 -20.17
CA LYS A 984 18.97 13.87 -20.69
C LYS A 984 19.94 15.03 -20.90
N LYS A 985 20.97 15.11 -20.06
CA LYS A 985 22.07 16.07 -20.12
C LYS A 985 23.37 15.32 -19.86
N SER A 986 24.48 15.73 -20.45
CA SER A 986 25.74 15.01 -20.25
C SER A 986 26.10 14.90 -18.76
N ILE A 987 26.57 13.73 -18.35
CA ILE A 987 26.90 13.39 -16.95
C ILE A 987 28.27 12.71 -16.88
N TYR A 988 28.76 12.48 -15.66
CA TYR A 988 29.96 11.68 -15.42
C TYR A 988 29.61 10.36 -14.73
N LEU A 989 30.39 9.33 -15.05
CA LEU A 989 30.53 8.08 -14.31
C LEU A 989 31.53 8.28 -13.17
N TYR A 990 31.21 7.78 -11.99
CA TYR A 990 32.03 7.92 -10.79
C TYR A 990 32.41 6.58 -10.17
N LYS A 991 33.55 6.53 -9.47
CA LYS A 991 34.06 5.31 -8.84
C LYS A 991 33.16 4.77 -7.72
N ASN A 992 32.55 5.64 -6.92
CA ASN A 992 31.75 5.27 -5.76
C ASN A 992 30.45 6.09 -5.67
N VAL A 993 29.55 5.69 -4.77
CA VAL A 993 28.23 6.31 -4.56
C VAL A 993 28.31 7.79 -4.12
N ASP A 994 29.42 8.17 -3.48
CA ASP A 994 29.69 9.53 -3.00
C ASP A 994 30.35 10.42 -4.05
N PHE A 995 30.55 9.90 -5.26
CA PHE A 995 31.15 10.62 -6.38
C PHE A 995 32.60 11.08 -6.14
N GLY A 996 33.37 10.32 -5.36
CA GLY A 996 34.73 10.69 -4.96
C GLY A 996 35.77 10.77 -6.09
N LYS A 997 35.54 10.15 -7.26
CA LYS A 997 36.42 10.27 -8.44
C LYS A 997 35.62 10.12 -9.74
N ARG A 998 35.75 11.07 -10.66
CA ARG A 998 35.21 10.98 -12.03
C ARG A 998 36.03 9.97 -12.84
N LEU A 999 35.36 9.09 -13.55
CA LEU A 999 35.98 8.03 -14.38
C LEU A 999 35.79 8.27 -15.86
N LYS A 1000 34.57 8.63 -16.29
CA LYS A 1000 34.22 8.74 -17.71
C LYS A 1000 33.11 9.76 -17.92
N HIS A 1001 33.18 10.54 -18.98
CA HIS A 1001 32.09 11.41 -19.42
C HIS A 1001 31.06 10.62 -20.25
N ILE A 1002 29.77 10.85 -20.01
CA ILE A 1002 28.65 10.17 -20.68
C ILE A 1002 27.78 11.21 -21.38
N LYS A 1003 27.64 11.09 -22.69
CA LYS A 1003 26.91 12.05 -23.54
C LYS A 1003 25.39 11.94 -23.34
N LYS A 1004 24.67 13.06 -23.56
CA LYS A 1004 23.20 13.09 -23.72
C LYS A 1004 22.75 12.03 -24.74
N GLY A 1005 21.60 11.41 -24.48
CA GLY A 1005 20.99 10.37 -25.31
C GLY A 1005 21.40 8.94 -24.93
N THR A 1006 22.55 8.76 -24.27
CA THR A 1006 23.06 7.42 -23.89
C THR A 1006 22.06 6.66 -23.01
N ILE A 1007 21.82 5.39 -23.32
CA ILE A 1007 21.03 4.47 -22.49
C ILE A 1007 21.98 3.62 -21.65
N LEU A 1008 21.77 3.60 -20.34
CA LEU A 1008 22.56 2.82 -19.39
C LEU A 1008 21.67 1.81 -18.66
N LYS A 1009 22.14 0.56 -18.55
CA LYS A 1009 21.51 -0.47 -17.72
C LYS A 1009 21.84 -0.22 -16.25
N VAL A 1010 20.80 -0.11 -15.42
CA VAL A 1010 20.92 0.06 -13.97
C VAL A 1010 21.02 -1.32 -13.33
N LYS A 1011 22.09 -1.55 -12.56
CA LYS A 1011 22.31 -2.80 -11.81
C LYS A 1011 21.61 -2.77 -10.44
N LYS A 1012 21.68 -1.63 -9.75
CA LYS A 1012 21.02 -1.32 -8.48
C LYS A 1012 21.02 0.19 -8.25
N TRP A 1013 20.29 0.66 -7.25
CA TRP A 1013 20.38 2.03 -6.76
C TRP A 1013 20.77 2.07 -5.29
N ASP A 1014 21.45 3.14 -4.92
CA ASP A 1014 21.90 3.40 -3.56
C ASP A 1014 21.82 4.91 -3.27
N TYR A 1015 22.21 5.35 -2.08
CA TYR A 1015 22.26 6.76 -1.71
C TYR A 1015 23.65 7.15 -1.21
N SER A 1016 24.10 8.35 -1.60
CA SER A 1016 25.35 8.90 -1.09
C SER A 1016 25.29 9.14 0.44
N TYR A 1017 26.46 9.26 1.06
CA TYR A 1017 26.66 9.49 2.48
C TYR A 1017 25.89 8.51 3.37
N GLN A 1018 25.90 7.23 3.01
CA GLN A 1018 25.10 6.18 3.67
C GLN A 1018 25.26 6.19 5.19
N TYR A 1019 26.49 6.29 5.68
CA TYR A 1019 26.83 6.22 7.10
C TYR A 1019 26.85 7.58 7.81
N SER A 1020 26.64 8.69 7.10
CA SER A 1020 26.57 10.01 7.72
C SER A 1020 25.24 10.20 8.44
N THR A 1021 25.28 10.53 9.72
CA THR A 1021 24.10 10.93 10.50
C THR A 1021 23.66 12.36 10.19
N THR A 1022 24.55 13.22 9.69
CA THR A 1022 24.30 14.66 9.52
C THR A 1022 24.05 15.11 8.08
N THR A 1023 24.44 14.30 7.09
CA THR A 1023 24.36 14.67 5.67
C THR A 1023 23.26 13.91 4.93
N PHE A 1024 22.46 14.62 4.12
CA PHE A 1024 21.44 13.99 3.27
C PHE A 1024 22.09 13.14 2.17
N GLY A 1025 21.50 11.98 1.88
CA GLY A 1025 21.98 11.09 0.82
C GLY A 1025 21.20 11.24 -0.48
N ALA A 1026 21.85 11.58 -1.58
CA ALA A 1026 21.23 11.67 -2.90
C ALA A 1026 21.19 10.29 -3.58
N LYS A 1027 20.08 9.96 -4.25
CA LYS A 1027 19.94 8.67 -4.96
C LYS A 1027 20.93 8.59 -6.12
N ARG A 1028 21.59 7.45 -6.29
CA ARG A 1028 22.55 7.16 -7.36
C ARG A 1028 22.26 5.80 -7.98
N TYR A 1029 22.56 5.66 -9.27
CA TYR A 1029 22.45 4.39 -9.98
C TYR A 1029 23.82 3.77 -10.14
N LEU A 1030 23.97 2.49 -9.77
CA LEU A 1030 25.11 1.69 -10.18
C LEU A 1030 24.87 1.18 -11.60
N VAL A 1031 25.77 1.51 -12.51
CA VAL A 1031 25.77 1.04 -13.90
C VAL A 1031 27.07 0.27 -14.18
N ALA A 1032 27.29 -0.18 -15.41
CA ALA A 1032 28.56 -0.79 -15.78
C ALA A 1032 29.72 0.22 -15.57
N GLY A 1033 30.73 -0.18 -14.80
CA GLY A 1033 31.94 0.61 -14.55
C GLY A 1033 31.86 1.66 -13.43
N GLY A 1034 30.71 1.90 -12.80
CA GLY A 1034 30.62 2.87 -11.71
C GLY A 1034 29.21 3.42 -11.44
N TYR A 1035 29.15 4.55 -10.74
CA TYR A 1035 27.91 5.22 -10.33
C TYR A 1035 27.61 6.45 -11.19
N VAL A 1036 26.33 6.70 -11.44
CA VAL A 1036 25.82 7.91 -12.11
C VAL A 1036 24.69 8.54 -11.32
N THR A 1037 24.35 9.79 -11.65
CA THR A 1037 23.30 10.53 -10.96
C THR A 1037 21.93 9.93 -11.24
N ALA A 1038 21.07 9.84 -10.22
CA ALA A 1038 19.66 9.51 -10.39
C ALA A 1038 18.75 10.74 -10.48
N ASN A 1039 19.32 11.95 -10.55
CA ASN A 1039 18.56 13.19 -10.64
C ASN A 1039 17.82 13.27 -11.99
N THR A 1040 16.49 13.43 -11.92
CA THR A 1040 15.57 13.41 -13.08
C THR A 1040 15.78 14.57 -14.06
N HIS A 1041 16.51 15.61 -13.65
CA HIS A 1041 16.96 16.68 -14.53
C HIS A 1041 18.04 16.20 -15.52
N PHE A 1042 18.86 15.23 -15.11
CA PHE A 1042 19.98 14.71 -15.90
C PHE A 1042 19.71 13.36 -16.54
N VAL A 1043 18.82 12.55 -15.99
CA VAL A 1043 18.49 11.20 -16.49
C VAL A 1043 16.98 10.94 -16.44
N LYS A 1044 16.45 10.11 -17.34
CA LYS A 1044 15.07 9.62 -17.34
C LYS A 1044 15.08 8.10 -17.18
N VAL A 1045 14.31 7.55 -16.24
CA VAL A 1045 14.09 6.10 -16.17
C VAL A 1045 13.27 5.69 -17.39
N ILE A 1046 13.72 4.63 -18.07
CA ILE A 1046 13.01 4.03 -19.18
C ILE A 1046 12.85 2.54 -18.85
N ASN A 1047 11.66 2.00 -19.07
CA ASN A 1047 11.36 0.60 -18.78
C ASN A 1047 11.88 -0.30 -19.89
#